data_AF-A0A4Q9MK42-F1
#
_entry.id   AF-A0A4Q9MK42-F1
#
_cell.length_a   1.000
_cell.length_b   1.000
_cell.length_c   1.000
_cell.angle_alpha   90.00
_cell.angle_beta   90.00
_cell.angle_gamma   90.00
#
_symmetry.space_group_name_H-M   'P 1'
#
loop_
_entity.id
_entity.type
_entity.pdbx_description
1 polymer ?
#
loop_
_entity_poly.entity_id
_entity_poly.type
_entity_poly.pdbx_seq_one_letter_code
_entity_poly.pdbx_strand_id
1 'polypeptide(L)'
;MAPFTKPETVLKQAEGLVSVGQNHAALQSLTEMFSSKRFRSTPLASLEPIMLRFIELCVELRKGRTAKEGLMQYKNIAQNSSVASIEVVVNRFIQLSDAKVQEAQEKADKAVALDVDDLEASETPESILLGAVSGDQTKDRTDRALVTPWLKFLWESYRTALETLKNNARLEAIYQQIAQQAFKFCLKHQRKVEFRRLCETLRLHLSNVAKYAHQPHSINLSDPDTLQHHLDTRFAQLNTSVELELWQEAFRSVEDVHNLLTMAKKAPRPAMMANYYEKLTKIFLMSGNALYHAAAWGRYYAVVTAMGGKSEEELSRLAGQVLVSALAVPVGIQGEEGAEETKGKNARLSALLGLTRTPTRTSLLREALSRNALKLSPTTVKSLYNVLEVTFDPLTLSSSVTPLLKSLASDTVYAHYVPLLQHAVLSRLLSQLSQVYSTIKISNLLELVVPLRDIAAEGTYDDEQIEAYVMRCARRGELNIRVDHADGSITFVDSAFAAVEDPSSSTSAAALGAVQPSTSEFVRTRLGTIAATLHNSLAAIEPSIQPTEEQQQAKFAALVAAAEAERKALQIRRALVARRRELLSELSVRKEKEQASRRAEIMRKQQEEEARKAAQELRNKEVERARREIESIRVEEAKKLAQSLKEKGTLKVDINELESLNTDNLMRLQVEQLEKEKKELNEKMRVMSKRLDHIERAYRKEERPLLAKDYEIQQANDRAVFEASQKARLEAHRQAHLQDVETKKRLTRMLSDYEQMKETIAARRGEEFAKKKELAQKKMEEEKTKRRAAVLKAREEERQRLEEEERIRREQEEEERRLEEERRAEEERIAAEEEAARVAAEQKKREEEERTVALRKQREEERQQALETARRQQQREEEALRRQAERKAAQSAQAPAPRAPPAREEPSVWRRPGVPSARAGVEIPPRSESPAPAAGKYRPGALGGAGGGWRARDAAKQQGGAGDATPVRSASPAPPSPASTREEAPKEGDGFQTVEKKVWRSSRLQARKAA
;
A
#
# COMPACT_ATOMS: atom_id res chain seq x y z
N MET A 1 -51.14 -25.11 -18.74
CA MET A 1 -49.78 -25.70 -18.69
C MET A 1 -49.82 -27.01 -19.45
N ALA A 2 -49.00 -27.19 -20.48
CA ALA A 2 -48.96 -28.45 -21.23
C ALA A 2 -48.10 -29.50 -20.49
N PRO A 3 -48.55 -30.77 -20.35
CA PRO A 3 -47.82 -31.79 -19.61
C PRO A 3 -46.77 -32.52 -20.45
N PHE A 4 -45.55 -32.66 -19.89
CA PHE A 4 -44.64 -33.80 -20.10
C PHE A 4 -44.35 -34.26 -21.55
N THR A 5 -43.78 -33.37 -22.37
CA THR A 5 -43.18 -33.71 -23.67
C THR A 5 -41.67 -34.02 -23.56
N LYS A 6 -41.15 -34.88 -24.45
CA LYS A 6 -39.70 -35.08 -24.64
C LYS A 6 -39.07 -33.84 -25.32
N PRO A 7 -37.76 -33.56 -25.13
CA PRO A 7 -37.10 -32.42 -25.78
C PRO A 7 -37.28 -32.42 -27.31
N GLU A 8 -37.10 -33.58 -27.93
CA GLU A 8 -37.32 -33.84 -29.37
C GLU A 8 -38.75 -33.55 -29.83
N THR A 9 -39.76 -33.81 -28.99
CA THR A 9 -41.17 -33.52 -29.34
C THR A 9 -41.50 -32.04 -29.27
N VAL A 10 -40.79 -31.26 -28.45
CA VAL A 10 -40.92 -29.79 -28.44
C VAL A 10 -40.17 -29.17 -29.62
N LEU A 11 -39.04 -29.75 -30.06
CA LEU A 11 -38.38 -29.37 -31.31
C LEU A 11 -39.35 -29.52 -32.49
N LYS A 12 -39.97 -30.70 -32.64
CA LYS A 12 -40.97 -30.97 -33.69
C LYS A 12 -42.21 -30.08 -33.58
N GLN A 13 -42.64 -29.74 -32.37
CA GLN A 13 -43.74 -28.79 -32.15
C GLN A 13 -43.35 -27.37 -32.60
N ALA A 14 -42.12 -26.92 -32.30
CA ALA A 14 -41.63 -25.62 -32.76
C ALA A 14 -41.45 -25.59 -34.29
N GLU A 15 -40.93 -26.67 -34.90
CA GLU A 15 -40.83 -26.82 -36.36
C GLU A 15 -42.21 -26.76 -37.03
N GLY A 16 -43.21 -27.47 -36.49
CA GLY A 16 -44.60 -27.43 -36.96
C GLY A 16 -45.29 -26.07 -36.78
N LEU A 17 -44.91 -25.30 -35.75
CA LEU A 17 -45.37 -23.92 -35.60
C LEU A 17 -44.71 -22.97 -36.61
N VAL A 18 -43.45 -23.21 -36.99
CA VAL A 18 -42.76 -22.40 -38.01
C VAL A 18 -43.24 -22.72 -39.43
N SER A 19 -43.58 -23.98 -39.76
CA SER A 19 -44.17 -24.30 -41.07
C SER A 19 -45.56 -23.68 -41.27
N VAL A 20 -46.27 -23.37 -40.18
CA VAL A 20 -47.53 -22.61 -40.15
C VAL A 20 -47.28 -21.08 -40.02
N GLY A 21 -46.01 -20.63 -40.05
CA GLY A 21 -45.62 -19.22 -39.98
C GLY A 21 -45.69 -18.58 -38.58
N GLN A 22 -46.02 -19.35 -37.54
CA GLN A 22 -46.17 -18.86 -36.17
C GLN A 22 -44.84 -18.81 -35.40
N ASN A 23 -43.81 -18.20 -36.00
CA ASN A 23 -42.43 -18.17 -35.46
C ASN A 23 -42.37 -17.60 -34.03
N HIS A 24 -43.28 -16.69 -33.66
CA HIS A 24 -43.39 -16.17 -32.28
C HIS A 24 -43.83 -17.25 -31.28
N ALA A 25 -44.83 -18.06 -31.62
CA ALA A 25 -45.32 -19.15 -30.77
C ALA A 25 -44.28 -20.29 -30.68
N ALA A 26 -43.61 -20.60 -31.78
CA ALA A 26 -42.47 -21.53 -31.81
C ALA A 26 -41.36 -21.09 -30.84
N LEU A 27 -40.96 -19.81 -30.90
CA LEU A 27 -39.97 -19.26 -29.98
C LEU A 27 -40.43 -19.31 -28.52
N GLN A 28 -41.69 -19.00 -28.23
CA GLN A 28 -42.23 -19.07 -26.87
C GLN A 28 -42.19 -20.51 -26.33
N SER A 29 -42.61 -21.50 -27.13
CA SER A 29 -42.56 -22.92 -26.75
C SER A 29 -41.14 -23.39 -26.39
N LEU A 30 -40.13 -22.95 -27.15
CA LEU A 30 -38.72 -23.22 -26.84
C LEU A 30 -38.23 -22.46 -25.58
N THR A 31 -38.68 -21.22 -25.39
CA THR A 31 -38.34 -20.41 -24.20
C THR A 31 -38.90 -21.02 -22.91
N GLU A 32 -40.14 -21.54 -22.96
CA GLU A 32 -40.77 -22.22 -21.83
C GLU A 32 -40.01 -23.49 -21.43
N MET A 33 -39.43 -24.23 -22.40
CA MET A 33 -38.55 -25.37 -22.09
C MET A 33 -37.35 -24.96 -21.22
N PHE A 34 -36.66 -23.87 -21.57
CA PHE A 34 -35.43 -23.48 -20.86
C PHE A 34 -35.70 -23.10 -19.39
N SER A 35 -36.88 -22.54 -19.11
CA SER A 35 -37.36 -22.27 -17.74
C SER A 35 -37.60 -23.53 -16.89
N SER A 36 -37.76 -24.70 -17.52
CA SER A 36 -38.10 -25.95 -16.85
C SER A 36 -36.93 -26.51 -16.04
N LYS A 37 -37.21 -26.96 -14.81
CA LYS A 37 -36.21 -27.66 -13.97
C LYS A 37 -35.58 -28.89 -14.66
N ARG A 38 -36.30 -29.54 -15.60
CA ARG A 38 -35.80 -30.71 -16.35
C ARG A 38 -34.83 -30.37 -17.48
N PHE A 39 -34.75 -29.12 -17.92
CA PHE A 39 -33.77 -28.67 -18.92
C PHE A 39 -32.34 -28.92 -18.43
N ARG A 40 -32.08 -28.68 -17.14
CA ARG A 40 -30.77 -28.91 -16.48
C ARG A 40 -30.34 -30.38 -16.40
N SER A 41 -31.28 -31.32 -16.53
CA SER A 41 -31.03 -32.77 -16.45
C SER A 41 -31.17 -33.48 -17.80
N THR A 42 -31.30 -32.73 -18.89
CA THR A 42 -31.45 -33.29 -20.24
C THR A 42 -30.07 -33.50 -20.89
N PRO A 43 -29.81 -34.63 -21.58
CA PRO A 43 -28.54 -34.86 -22.27
C PRO A 43 -28.22 -33.77 -23.30
N LEU A 44 -26.99 -33.27 -23.29
CA LEU A 44 -26.57 -32.11 -24.10
C LEU A 44 -26.73 -32.34 -25.62
N ALA A 45 -26.53 -33.58 -26.09
CA ALA A 45 -26.75 -33.96 -27.49
C ALA A 45 -28.20 -33.74 -27.97
N SER A 46 -29.19 -33.87 -27.09
CA SER A 46 -30.59 -33.53 -27.39
C SER A 46 -30.86 -32.03 -27.28
N LEU A 47 -30.05 -31.28 -26.53
CA LEU A 47 -30.23 -29.84 -26.30
C LEU A 47 -29.58 -28.96 -27.37
N GLU A 48 -28.49 -29.40 -27.99
CA GLU A 48 -27.77 -28.60 -29.00
C GLU A 48 -28.65 -28.26 -30.22
N PRO A 49 -29.38 -29.19 -30.88
CA PRO A 49 -30.28 -28.84 -31.99
C PRO A 49 -31.40 -27.88 -31.58
N ILE A 50 -31.94 -28.05 -30.36
CA ILE A 50 -32.98 -27.20 -29.79
C ILE A 50 -32.46 -25.77 -29.59
N MET A 51 -31.22 -25.63 -29.10
CA MET A 51 -30.59 -24.33 -28.90
C MET A 51 -30.24 -23.64 -30.22
N LEU A 52 -29.76 -24.39 -31.22
CA LEU A 52 -29.52 -23.88 -32.57
C LEU A 52 -30.81 -23.34 -33.21
N ARG A 53 -31.92 -24.09 -33.13
CA ARG A 53 -33.20 -23.66 -33.70
C ARG A 53 -33.84 -22.50 -32.94
N PHE A 54 -33.67 -22.43 -31.62
CA PHE A 54 -34.05 -21.27 -30.81
C PHE A 54 -33.29 -20.00 -31.21
N ILE A 55 -31.99 -20.12 -31.51
CA ILE A 55 -31.15 -18.99 -31.94
C ILE A 55 -31.59 -18.49 -33.32
N GLU A 56 -31.87 -19.37 -34.27
CA GLU A 56 -32.40 -19.00 -35.59
C GLU A 56 -33.68 -18.14 -35.46
N LEU A 57 -34.64 -18.59 -34.65
CA LEU A 57 -35.87 -17.83 -34.38
C LEU A 57 -35.62 -16.53 -33.61
N CYS A 58 -34.61 -16.47 -32.74
CA CYS A 58 -34.22 -15.21 -32.09
C CYS A 58 -33.64 -14.19 -33.07
N VAL A 59 -32.86 -14.64 -34.07
CA VAL A 59 -32.26 -13.79 -35.10
C VAL A 59 -33.33 -13.29 -36.08
N GLU A 60 -34.16 -14.17 -36.60
CA GLU A 60 -35.30 -13.81 -37.49
C GLU A 60 -36.21 -12.75 -36.85
N LEU A 61 -36.61 -12.96 -35.59
CA LEU A 61 -37.50 -12.07 -34.85
C LEU A 61 -36.77 -10.89 -34.19
N ARG A 62 -35.45 -10.75 -34.39
CA ARG A 62 -34.57 -9.73 -33.79
C ARG A 62 -34.65 -9.62 -32.25
N LYS A 63 -35.06 -10.70 -31.55
CA LYS A 63 -35.20 -10.73 -30.09
C LYS A 63 -33.88 -11.03 -29.37
N GLY A 64 -32.93 -10.08 -29.42
CA GLY A 64 -31.60 -10.25 -28.83
C GLY A 64 -31.61 -10.52 -27.31
N ARG A 65 -32.59 -9.99 -26.58
CA ARG A 65 -32.73 -10.22 -25.13
C ARG A 65 -33.04 -11.69 -24.80
N THR A 66 -33.96 -12.34 -25.50
CA THR A 66 -34.25 -13.77 -25.28
C THR A 66 -33.08 -14.64 -25.71
N ALA A 67 -32.36 -14.28 -26.79
CA ALA A 67 -31.12 -14.95 -27.18
C ALA A 67 -30.10 -14.95 -26.02
N LYS A 68 -29.86 -13.78 -25.41
CA LYS A 68 -28.96 -13.61 -24.25
C LYS A 68 -29.41 -14.42 -23.02
N GLU A 69 -30.70 -14.38 -22.68
CA GLU A 69 -31.25 -15.12 -21.55
C GLU A 69 -31.16 -16.64 -21.75
N GLY A 70 -31.39 -17.15 -22.97
CA GLY A 70 -31.21 -18.54 -23.35
C GLY A 70 -29.74 -18.97 -23.36
N LEU A 71 -28.85 -18.20 -24.01
CA LEU A 71 -27.41 -18.48 -24.08
C LEU A 71 -26.76 -18.56 -22.69
N MET A 72 -27.16 -17.70 -21.75
CA MET A 72 -26.71 -17.76 -20.36
C MET A 72 -27.18 -19.02 -19.63
N GLN A 73 -28.43 -19.46 -19.85
CA GLN A 73 -28.94 -20.71 -19.27
C GLN A 73 -28.25 -21.94 -19.86
N TYR A 74 -28.06 -21.96 -21.18
CA TYR A 74 -27.35 -23.03 -21.90
C TYR A 74 -25.89 -23.15 -21.45
N LYS A 75 -25.14 -22.03 -21.39
CA LYS A 75 -23.77 -21.98 -20.86
C LYS A 75 -23.68 -22.63 -19.48
N ASN A 76 -24.57 -22.27 -18.57
CA ASN A 76 -24.53 -22.75 -17.18
C ASN A 76 -24.69 -24.27 -17.06
N ILE A 77 -25.33 -24.92 -18.04
CA ILE A 77 -25.50 -26.38 -18.11
C ILE A 77 -24.30 -27.03 -18.84
N ALA A 78 -23.91 -26.49 -19.98
CA ALA A 78 -22.89 -27.09 -20.87
C ALA A 78 -21.44 -26.90 -20.41
N GLN A 79 -21.11 -25.81 -19.68
CA GLN A 79 -19.72 -25.43 -19.34
C GLN A 79 -18.93 -26.49 -18.53
N ASN A 80 -19.64 -27.38 -17.84
CA ASN A 80 -19.06 -28.47 -17.07
C ASN A 80 -18.87 -29.76 -17.89
N SER A 81 -19.66 -29.96 -18.95
CA SER A 81 -19.79 -31.22 -19.69
C SER A 81 -19.21 -31.17 -21.11
N SER A 82 -19.55 -30.17 -21.93
CA SER A 82 -18.90 -29.92 -23.23
C SER A 82 -18.82 -28.44 -23.55
N VAL A 83 -17.59 -27.97 -23.71
CA VAL A 83 -17.26 -26.58 -24.04
C VAL A 83 -17.51 -26.31 -25.53
N ALA A 84 -17.17 -27.26 -26.41
CA ALA A 84 -17.33 -27.16 -27.86
C ALA A 84 -18.80 -27.00 -28.29
N SER A 85 -19.74 -27.56 -27.53
CA SER A 85 -21.18 -27.39 -27.77
C SER A 85 -21.62 -25.92 -27.61
N ILE A 86 -21.00 -25.19 -26.66
CA ILE A 86 -21.21 -23.73 -26.51
C ILE A 86 -20.57 -22.97 -27.70
N GLU A 87 -19.41 -23.43 -28.17
CA GLU A 87 -18.70 -22.82 -29.31
C GLU A 87 -19.53 -22.86 -30.59
N VAL A 88 -20.05 -24.04 -30.96
CA VAL A 88 -20.92 -24.23 -32.13
C VAL A 88 -22.15 -23.31 -32.05
N VAL A 89 -22.81 -23.31 -30.90
CA VAL A 89 -24.04 -22.54 -30.63
C VAL A 89 -23.79 -21.02 -30.72
N VAL A 90 -22.69 -20.50 -30.16
CA VAL A 90 -22.36 -19.07 -30.21
C VAL A 90 -21.84 -18.64 -31.59
N ASN A 91 -21.02 -19.45 -32.25
CA ASN A 91 -20.56 -19.17 -33.62
C ASN A 91 -21.74 -19.15 -34.60
N ARG A 92 -22.71 -20.07 -34.48
CA ARG A 92 -23.94 -20.07 -35.28
C ARG A 92 -24.76 -18.79 -35.07
N PHE A 93 -24.89 -18.29 -33.83
CA PHE A 93 -25.59 -17.03 -33.54
C PHE A 93 -24.98 -15.82 -34.28
N ILE A 94 -23.65 -15.72 -34.29
CA ILE A 94 -22.93 -14.65 -34.99
C ILE A 94 -23.06 -14.81 -36.50
N GLN A 95 -22.85 -16.01 -37.05
CA GLN A 95 -22.98 -16.31 -38.48
C GLN A 95 -24.37 -15.97 -39.04
N LEU A 96 -25.44 -16.35 -38.33
CA LEU A 96 -26.81 -16.03 -38.72
C LEU A 96 -27.08 -14.52 -38.67
N SER A 97 -26.50 -13.82 -37.69
CA SER A 97 -26.66 -12.38 -37.54
C SER A 97 -25.92 -11.60 -38.64
N ASP A 98 -24.73 -12.04 -39.06
CA ASP A 98 -24.01 -11.46 -40.19
C ASP A 98 -24.67 -11.81 -41.53
N ALA A 99 -25.18 -13.03 -41.71
CA ALA A 99 -25.98 -13.38 -42.89
C ALA A 99 -27.23 -12.49 -43.04
N LYS A 100 -27.91 -12.14 -41.93
CA LYS A 100 -29.03 -11.16 -41.97
C LYS A 100 -28.58 -9.71 -42.20
N VAL A 101 -27.35 -9.34 -41.87
CA VAL A 101 -26.77 -8.06 -42.32
C VAL A 101 -26.48 -8.09 -43.81
N GLN A 102 -25.89 -9.16 -44.34
CA GLN A 102 -25.61 -9.30 -45.78
C GLN A 102 -26.90 -9.29 -46.61
N GLU A 103 -27.94 -10.04 -46.20
CA GLU A 103 -29.28 -9.97 -46.79
C GLU A 103 -29.90 -8.56 -46.76
N ALA A 104 -29.59 -7.75 -45.73
CA ALA A 104 -30.11 -6.40 -45.61
C ALA A 104 -29.32 -5.40 -46.47
N GLN A 105 -28.00 -5.58 -46.59
CA GLN A 105 -27.17 -4.81 -47.52
C GLN A 105 -27.61 -5.05 -48.95
N GLU A 106 -27.74 -6.30 -49.39
CA GLU A 106 -28.26 -6.62 -50.72
C GLU A 106 -29.62 -5.98 -51.01
N LYS A 107 -30.53 -5.93 -50.02
CA LYS A 107 -31.86 -5.32 -50.17
C LYS A 107 -31.78 -3.79 -50.25
N ALA A 108 -30.82 -3.16 -49.57
CA ALA A 108 -30.57 -1.73 -49.67
C ALA A 108 -29.88 -1.36 -50.99
N ASP A 109 -28.84 -2.09 -51.41
CA ASP A 109 -28.18 -1.90 -52.70
C ASP A 109 -29.16 -2.12 -53.88
N LYS A 110 -30.07 -3.10 -53.78
CA LYS A 110 -31.16 -3.30 -54.76
C LYS A 110 -32.20 -2.18 -54.76
N ALA A 111 -32.53 -1.60 -53.60
CA ALA A 111 -33.43 -0.44 -53.52
C ALA A 111 -32.77 0.82 -54.13
N VAL A 112 -31.51 1.09 -53.79
CA VAL A 112 -30.74 2.22 -54.36
C VAL A 112 -30.55 2.05 -55.86
N ALA A 113 -30.32 0.84 -56.37
CA ALA A 113 -30.22 0.61 -57.81
C ALA A 113 -31.51 0.95 -58.56
N LEU A 114 -32.68 0.67 -57.96
CA LEU A 114 -33.99 1.00 -58.55
C LEU A 114 -34.30 2.51 -58.47
N ASP A 115 -33.89 3.21 -57.42
CA ASP A 115 -33.96 4.68 -57.34
C ASP A 115 -33.01 5.40 -58.33
N VAL A 116 -31.97 4.71 -58.82
CA VAL A 116 -30.92 5.29 -59.70
C VAL A 116 -31.23 5.15 -61.19
N ASP A 117 -32.19 4.31 -61.59
CA ASP A 117 -32.69 4.28 -62.98
C ASP A 117 -33.60 5.49 -63.32
N ASP A 118 -34.08 6.25 -62.33
CA ASP A 118 -34.95 7.45 -62.50
C ASP A 118 -34.18 8.77 -62.35
N LEU A 119 -33.07 8.90 -63.07
CA LEU A 119 -32.16 10.05 -62.97
C LEU A 119 -32.81 11.39 -63.36
N GLU A 120 -33.82 11.39 -64.22
CA GLU A 120 -34.55 12.60 -64.66
C GLU A 120 -35.41 13.22 -63.54
N ALA A 121 -35.73 12.47 -62.48
CA ALA A 121 -36.51 12.95 -61.33
C ALA A 121 -35.65 13.36 -60.10
N SER A 122 -34.32 13.26 -60.17
CA SER A 122 -33.43 13.34 -59.01
C SER A 122 -33.43 14.69 -58.24
N GLU A 123 -33.75 15.80 -58.91
CA GLU A 123 -33.86 17.15 -58.32
C GLU A 123 -35.25 17.46 -57.72
N THR A 124 -35.87 16.50 -57.00
CA THR A 124 -37.07 16.84 -56.21
C THR A 124 -36.77 17.94 -55.18
N PRO A 125 -37.70 18.89 -54.95
CA PRO A 125 -37.47 19.97 -53.98
C PRO A 125 -37.30 19.45 -52.55
N GLU A 126 -37.87 18.29 -52.22
CA GLU A 126 -37.63 17.60 -50.94
C GLU A 126 -36.20 17.05 -50.83
N SER A 127 -35.64 16.49 -51.91
CA SER A 127 -34.23 16.07 -51.96
C SER A 127 -33.29 17.25 -51.73
N ILE A 128 -33.53 18.36 -52.42
CA ILE A 128 -32.75 19.60 -52.31
C ILE A 128 -32.85 20.20 -50.90
N LEU A 129 -34.06 20.32 -50.34
CA LEU A 129 -34.27 20.83 -48.97
C LEU A 129 -33.59 19.94 -47.93
N LEU A 130 -33.69 18.61 -48.06
CA LEU A 130 -33.03 17.69 -47.15
C LEU A 130 -31.50 17.72 -47.31
N GLY A 131 -30.98 17.91 -48.52
CA GLY A 131 -29.56 18.12 -48.81
C GLY A 131 -29.00 19.42 -48.23
N ALA A 132 -29.80 20.50 -48.24
CA ALA A 132 -29.44 21.78 -47.63
C ALA A 132 -29.42 21.74 -46.09
N VAL A 133 -30.15 20.80 -45.46
CA VAL A 133 -30.19 20.61 -44.01
C VAL A 133 -29.23 19.50 -43.53
N SER A 134 -28.96 18.49 -44.36
CA SER A 134 -28.05 17.38 -44.06
C SER A 134 -27.36 16.84 -45.31
N GLY A 135 -26.04 16.66 -45.24
CA GLY A 135 -25.26 16.00 -46.28
C GLY A 135 -25.49 14.48 -46.42
N ASP A 136 -26.41 13.89 -45.65
CA ASP A 136 -26.81 12.48 -45.76
C ASP A 136 -27.37 12.20 -47.18
N GLN A 137 -26.69 11.38 -47.98
CA GLN A 137 -27.15 11.01 -49.33
C GLN A 137 -28.41 10.13 -49.28
N THR A 138 -29.08 9.94 -50.42
CA THR A 138 -30.20 8.96 -50.54
C THR A 138 -29.77 7.56 -50.09
N LYS A 139 -28.57 7.12 -50.49
CA LYS A 139 -27.98 5.85 -50.02
C LYS A 139 -27.78 5.78 -48.50
N ASP A 140 -27.31 6.85 -47.86
CA ASP A 140 -27.16 6.87 -46.39
C ASP A 140 -28.53 6.74 -45.70
N ARG A 141 -29.60 7.28 -46.30
CA ARG A 141 -30.97 7.19 -45.78
C ARG A 141 -31.53 5.78 -45.92
N THR A 142 -31.34 5.10 -47.06
CA THR A 142 -31.73 3.70 -47.25
C THR A 142 -30.94 2.75 -46.33
N ASP A 143 -29.64 2.96 -46.18
CA ASP A 143 -28.79 2.18 -45.26
C ASP A 143 -29.12 2.44 -43.79
N ARG A 144 -29.59 3.65 -43.45
CA ARG A 144 -30.08 4.01 -42.10
C ARG A 144 -31.44 3.39 -41.78
N ALA A 145 -32.30 3.18 -42.79
CA ALA A 145 -33.60 2.53 -42.66
C ALA A 145 -33.50 0.98 -42.64
N LEU A 146 -32.79 0.39 -43.61
CA LEU A 146 -32.76 -1.05 -43.85
C LEU A 146 -31.60 -1.77 -43.15
N VAL A 147 -30.37 -1.28 -43.35
CA VAL A 147 -29.13 -1.98 -42.93
C VAL A 147 -28.80 -1.71 -41.46
N THR A 148 -28.92 -0.46 -41.02
CA THR A 148 -28.54 -0.02 -39.67
C THR A 148 -29.27 -0.73 -38.52
N PRO A 149 -30.57 -1.10 -38.60
CA PRO A 149 -31.21 -1.95 -37.60
C PRO A 149 -30.54 -3.33 -37.45
N TRP A 150 -30.10 -3.94 -38.55
CA TRP A 150 -29.38 -5.22 -38.52
C TRP A 150 -27.94 -5.07 -38.06
N LEU A 151 -27.22 -3.99 -38.42
CA LEU A 151 -25.90 -3.69 -37.86
C LEU A 151 -25.94 -3.48 -36.34
N LYS A 152 -26.98 -2.82 -35.82
CA LYS A 152 -27.21 -2.69 -34.37
C LYS A 152 -27.48 -4.05 -33.71
N PHE A 153 -28.23 -4.93 -34.38
CA PHE A 153 -28.50 -6.29 -33.89
C PHE A 153 -27.24 -7.17 -33.89
N LEU A 154 -26.43 -7.15 -34.95
CA LEU A 154 -25.15 -7.85 -35.04
C LEU A 154 -24.13 -7.33 -34.01
N TRP A 155 -24.09 -6.02 -33.76
CA TRP A 155 -23.31 -5.48 -32.65
C TRP A 155 -23.76 -6.04 -31.29
N GLU A 156 -25.08 -6.08 -31.02
CA GLU A 156 -25.60 -6.61 -29.76
C GLU A 156 -25.47 -8.15 -29.66
N SER A 157 -25.39 -8.89 -30.78
CA SER A 157 -25.06 -10.32 -30.77
C SER A 157 -23.59 -10.56 -30.42
N TYR A 158 -22.65 -9.79 -31.00
CA TYR A 158 -21.23 -9.80 -30.57
C TYR A 158 -21.09 -9.45 -29.09
N ARG A 159 -21.77 -8.38 -28.63
CA ARG A 159 -21.79 -7.98 -27.23
C ARG A 159 -22.33 -9.09 -26.33
N THR A 160 -23.45 -9.69 -26.71
CA THR A 160 -24.08 -10.80 -25.97
C THR A 160 -23.13 -11.99 -25.85
N ALA A 161 -22.49 -12.41 -26.95
CA ALA A 161 -21.50 -13.48 -26.94
C ALA A 161 -20.34 -13.19 -25.98
N LEU A 162 -19.75 -11.98 -26.05
CA LEU A 162 -18.68 -11.57 -25.13
C LEU A 162 -19.13 -11.49 -23.67
N GLU A 163 -20.35 -11.00 -23.41
CA GLU A 163 -20.92 -10.96 -22.06
C GLU A 163 -21.26 -12.36 -21.50
N THR A 164 -21.59 -13.32 -22.35
CA THR A 164 -21.80 -14.73 -21.99
C THR A 164 -20.48 -15.46 -21.73
N LEU A 165 -19.48 -15.32 -22.61
CA LEU A 165 -18.25 -16.12 -22.55
C LEU A 165 -17.22 -15.64 -21.51
N LYS A 166 -17.30 -14.38 -21.05
CA LYS A 166 -16.34 -13.76 -20.12
C LYS A 166 -16.00 -14.60 -18.86
N ASN A 167 -14.79 -14.35 -18.35
CA ASN A 167 -14.26 -14.80 -17.06
C ASN A 167 -14.19 -16.34 -16.84
N ASN A 168 -14.25 -17.15 -17.90
CA ASN A 168 -14.09 -18.60 -17.81
C ASN A 168 -12.91 -19.07 -18.68
N ALA A 169 -11.89 -19.67 -18.06
CA ALA A 169 -10.67 -20.14 -18.72
C ALA A 169 -10.92 -21.18 -19.83
N ARG A 170 -12.00 -21.97 -19.74
CA ARG A 170 -12.37 -22.95 -20.78
C ARG A 170 -12.91 -22.30 -22.05
N LEU A 171 -13.50 -21.11 -21.93
CA LEU A 171 -14.15 -20.37 -23.03
C LEU A 171 -13.29 -19.22 -23.56
N GLU A 172 -12.04 -19.14 -23.10
CA GLU A 172 -11.12 -18.03 -23.29
C GLU A 172 -10.74 -17.85 -24.77
N ALA A 173 -10.25 -18.89 -25.43
CA ALA A 173 -9.91 -18.84 -26.87
C ALA A 173 -11.09 -18.35 -27.76
N ILE A 174 -12.30 -18.85 -27.52
CA ILE A 174 -13.51 -18.50 -28.28
C ILE A 174 -13.89 -17.03 -28.03
N TYR A 175 -13.81 -16.58 -26.77
CA TYR A 175 -14.03 -15.17 -26.41
C TYR A 175 -13.05 -14.23 -27.12
N GLN A 176 -11.77 -14.62 -27.24
CA GLN A 176 -10.75 -13.84 -27.93
C GLN A 176 -10.98 -13.79 -29.44
N GLN A 177 -11.30 -14.94 -30.07
CA GLN A 177 -11.69 -15.00 -31.48
C GLN A 177 -12.89 -14.09 -31.79
N ILE A 178 -13.93 -14.12 -30.96
CA ILE A 178 -15.13 -13.30 -31.12
C ILE A 178 -14.83 -11.81 -30.91
N ALA A 179 -13.93 -11.45 -29.99
CA ALA A 179 -13.46 -10.08 -29.85
C ALA A 179 -12.74 -9.59 -31.13
N GLN A 180 -11.90 -10.44 -31.72
CA GLN A 180 -11.21 -10.14 -32.99
C GLN A 180 -12.17 -10.06 -34.19
N GLN A 181 -13.22 -10.90 -34.23
CA GLN A 181 -14.31 -10.76 -35.21
C GLN A 181 -15.07 -9.44 -35.02
N ALA A 182 -15.39 -9.06 -33.78
CA ALA A 182 -16.07 -7.81 -33.47
C ALA A 182 -15.25 -6.56 -33.86
N PHE A 183 -13.91 -6.61 -33.77
CA PHE A 183 -13.04 -5.57 -34.35
C PHE A 183 -13.14 -5.51 -35.87
N LYS A 184 -13.10 -6.66 -36.56
CA LYS A 184 -13.27 -6.73 -38.03
C LYS A 184 -14.63 -6.20 -38.48
N PHE A 185 -15.71 -6.49 -37.75
CA PHE A 185 -17.03 -5.90 -37.95
C PHE A 185 -17.00 -4.36 -37.80
N CYS A 186 -16.36 -3.85 -36.74
CA CYS A 186 -16.24 -2.41 -36.51
C CYS A 186 -15.45 -1.71 -37.63
N LEU A 187 -14.40 -2.36 -38.17
CA LEU A 187 -13.62 -1.90 -39.31
C LEU A 187 -14.45 -1.89 -40.61
N LYS A 188 -15.02 -3.04 -40.98
CA LYS A 188 -15.81 -3.27 -42.21
C LYS A 188 -16.96 -2.27 -42.37
N HIS A 189 -17.60 -1.89 -41.26
CA HIS A 189 -18.75 -0.98 -41.25
C HIS A 189 -18.46 0.38 -40.58
N GLN A 190 -17.19 0.76 -40.43
CA GLN A 190 -16.72 2.05 -39.87
C GLN A 190 -17.40 2.48 -38.55
N ARG A 191 -17.71 1.52 -37.67
CA ARG A 191 -18.50 1.71 -36.44
C ARG A 191 -17.68 2.27 -35.28
N LYS A 192 -17.20 3.52 -35.45
CA LYS A 192 -16.32 4.24 -34.50
C LYS A 192 -16.95 4.49 -33.11
N VAL A 193 -18.25 4.26 -32.90
CA VAL A 193 -18.92 4.36 -31.58
C VAL A 193 -18.94 3.00 -30.87
N GLU A 194 -19.38 1.96 -31.58
CA GLU A 194 -19.39 0.58 -31.10
C GLU A 194 -17.97 0.09 -30.78
N PHE A 195 -16.97 0.45 -31.58
CA PHE A 195 -15.56 0.12 -31.33
C PHE A 195 -15.05 0.63 -29.98
N ARG A 196 -15.36 1.87 -29.58
CA ARG A 196 -14.98 2.43 -28.27
C ARG A 196 -15.65 1.69 -27.12
N ARG A 197 -16.96 1.39 -27.27
CA ARG A 197 -17.72 0.59 -26.30
C ARG A 197 -17.18 -0.83 -26.16
N LEU A 198 -16.71 -1.44 -27.25
CA LEU A 198 -16.00 -2.73 -27.24
C LEU A 198 -14.69 -2.59 -26.46
N CYS A 199 -13.90 -1.57 -26.80
CA CYS A 199 -12.75 -1.02 -26.06
C CYS A 199 -12.89 -1.16 -24.53
N GLU A 200 -13.87 -0.40 -24.05
CA GLU A 200 -14.21 -0.21 -22.64
C GLU A 200 -14.78 -1.48 -22.00
N THR A 201 -15.56 -2.28 -22.74
CA THR A 201 -16.08 -3.59 -22.29
C THR A 201 -14.94 -4.60 -22.08
N LEU A 202 -13.99 -4.68 -23.01
CA LEU A 202 -12.85 -5.59 -22.90
C LEU A 202 -11.86 -5.15 -21.80
N ARG A 203 -11.77 -3.86 -21.47
CA ARG A 203 -11.05 -3.35 -20.28
C ARG A 203 -11.76 -3.75 -18.99
N LEU A 204 -13.08 -3.56 -18.91
CA LEU A 204 -13.88 -3.97 -17.77
C LEU A 204 -13.73 -5.47 -17.50
N HIS A 205 -13.82 -6.31 -18.53
CA HIS A 205 -13.61 -7.75 -18.43
C HIS A 205 -12.21 -8.11 -17.93
N LEU A 206 -11.14 -7.51 -18.47
CA LEU A 206 -9.78 -7.73 -17.97
C LEU A 206 -9.61 -7.29 -16.50
N SER A 207 -10.22 -6.16 -16.11
CA SER A 207 -10.22 -5.72 -14.69
C SER A 207 -10.96 -6.68 -13.76
N ASN A 208 -11.87 -7.49 -14.30
CA ASN A 208 -12.65 -8.46 -13.54
C ASN A 208 -11.93 -9.80 -13.41
N VAL A 209 -11.05 -10.18 -14.35
CA VAL A 209 -10.16 -11.36 -14.21
C VAL A 209 -9.37 -11.27 -12.90
N ALA A 210 -8.74 -10.11 -12.62
CA ALA A 210 -7.98 -9.88 -11.39
C ALA A 210 -8.85 -9.95 -10.11
N LYS A 211 -10.11 -9.51 -10.17
CA LYS A 211 -11.04 -9.52 -9.01
C LYS A 211 -11.58 -10.93 -8.69
N TYR A 212 -11.78 -11.75 -9.72
CA TYR A 212 -12.43 -13.07 -9.61
C TYR A 212 -11.46 -14.24 -9.74
N ALA A 213 -10.15 -14.01 -9.62
CA ALA A 213 -9.09 -15.03 -9.68
C ALA A 213 -9.15 -16.13 -8.58
N HIS A 214 -10.12 -16.06 -7.68
CA HIS A 214 -10.41 -17.07 -6.66
C HIS A 214 -11.56 -18.03 -7.06
N GLN A 215 -12.23 -17.80 -8.19
CA GLN A 215 -13.39 -18.58 -8.62
C GLN A 215 -12.98 -19.85 -9.37
N PRO A 216 -13.74 -20.96 -9.27
CA PRO A 216 -13.50 -22.14 -10.10
C PRO A 216 -13.60 -21.76 -11.59
N HIS A 217 -12.63 -22.22 -12.38
CA HIS A 217 -12.45 -21.87 -13.80
C HIS A 217 -12.13 -20.38 -14.09
N SER A 218 -11.66 -19.59 -13.11
CA SER A 218 -11.14 -18.25 -13.37
C SER A 218 -9.93 -18.24 -14.30
N ILE A 219 -9.81 -17.21 -15.14
CA ILE A 219 -8.69 -17.01 -16.06
C ILE A 219 -7.41 -16.68 -15.27
N ASN A 220 -6.30 -17.36 -15.54
CA ASN A 220 -5.02 -17.15 -14.86
C ASN A 220 -4.00 -16.46 -15.78
N LEU A 221 -3.80 -15.14 -15.60
CA LEU A 221 -2.82 -14.35 -16.38
C LEU A 221 -1.34 -14.72 -16.11
N SER A 222 -1.06 -15.67 -15.20
CA SER A 222 0.28 -16.24 -15.04
C SER A 222 0.62 -17.30 -16.10
N ASP A 223 -0.39 -17.83 -16.79
CA ASP A 223 -0.24 -18.80 -17.86
C ASP A 223 0.21 -18.10 -19.17
N PRO A 224 1.30 -18.54 -19.82
CA PRO A 224 1.86 -17.83 -20.97
C PRO A 224 0.94 -17.86 -22.20
N ASP A 225 0.15 -18.92 -22.39
CA ASP A 225 -0.67 -19.07 -23.60
C ASP A 225 -1.97 -18.25 -23.48
N THR A 226 -2.63 -18.32 -22.32
CA THR A 226 -3.70 -17.38 -21.91
C THR A 226 -3.27 -15.92 -22.07
N LEU A 227 -2.06 -15.58 -21.63
CA LEU A 227 -1.54 -14.22 -21.74
C LEU A 227 -1.22 -13.83 -23.19
N GLN A 228 -0.74 -14.75 -24.01
CA GLN A 228 -0.51 -14.54 -25.45
C GLN A 228 -1.84 -14.26 -26.18
N HIS A 229 -2.92 -15.01 -25.90
CA HIS A 229 -4.23 -14.75 -26.50
C HIS A 229 -4.76 -13.36 -26.13
N HIS A 230 -4.61 -12.95 -24.87
CA HIS A 230 -4.95 -11.59 -24.41
C HIS A 230 -4.11 -10.52 -25.12
N LEU A 231 -2.81 -10.74 -25.32
CA LEU A 231 -1.94 -9.83 -26.09
C LEU A 231 -2.35 -9.74 -27.55
N ASP A 232 -2.60 -10.87 -28.22
CA ASP A 232 -2.98 -10.92 -29.65
C ASP A 232 -4.28 -10.14 -29.92
N THR A 233 -5.28 -10.28 -29.04
CA THR A 233 -6.50 -9.47 -29.11
C THR A 233 -6.24 -7.98 -28.84
N ARG A 234 -5.30 -7.61 -27.96
CA ARG A 234 -4.92 -6.19 -27.77
C ARG A 234 -4.12 -5.63 -28.93
N PHE A 235 -3.32 -6.44 -29.63
CA PHE A 235 -2.68 -6.02 -30.87
C PHE A 235 -3.69 -5.85 -32.01
N ALA A 236 -4.70 -6.72 -32.11
CA ALA A 236 -5.83 -6.51 -33.02
C ALA A 236 -6.59 -5.21 -32.70
N GLN A 237 -6.88 -4.94 -31.42
CA GLN A 237 -7.47 -3.69 -30.94
C GLN A 237 -6.64 -2.46 -31.35
N LEU A 238 -5.32 -2.52 -31.17
CA LEU A 238 -4.41 -1.43 -31.55
C LEU A 238 -4.41 -1.19 -33.06
N ASN A 239 -4.34 -2.25 -33.87
CA ASN A 239 -4.34 -2.17 -35.33
C ASN A 239 -5.63 -1.51 -35.83
N THR A 240 -6.79 -2.01 -35.40
CA THR A 240 -8.09 -1.44 -35.76
C THR A 240 -8.29 -0.03 -35.20
N SER A 241 -7.71 0.32 -34.05
CA SER A 241 -7.74 1.71 -33.55
C SER A 241 -7.01 2.69 -34.45
N VAL A 242 -5.86 2.28 -35.01
CA VAL A 242 -5.08 3.09 -35.96
C VAL A 242 -5.77 3.15 -37.33
N GLU A 243 -6.33 2.03 -37.80
CA GLU A 243 -7.04 1.95 -39.09
C GLU A 243 -8.41 2.66 -39.09
N LEU A 244 -9.02 2.86 -37.91
CA LEU A 244 -10.18 3.75 -37.71
C LEU A 244 -9.79 5.20 -37.37
N GLU A 245 -8.49 5.52 -37.32
CA GLU A 245 -7.93 6.84 -36.95
C GLU A 245 -8.36 7.34 -35.56
N LEU A 246 -8.69 6.42 -34.67
CA LEU A 246 -9.12 6.72 -33.30
C LEU A 246 -7.89 6.91 -32.40
N TRP A 247 -7.08 7.92 -32.66
CA TRP A 247 -5.77 8.14 -32.03
C TRP A 247 -5.79 8.09 -30.49
N GLN A 248 -6.84 8.64 -29.86
CA GLN A 248 -7.03 8.55 -28.40
C GLN A 248 -7.27 7.10 -27.93
N GLU A 249 -8.03 6.31 -28.68
CA GLU A 249 -8.30 4.90 -28.37
C GLU A 249 -7.10 4.01 -28.71
N ALA A 250 -6.35 4.33 -29.77
CA ALA A 250 -5.07 3.71 -30.08
C ALA A 250 -4.09 3.91 -28.92
N PHE A 251 -4.00 5.13 -28.38
CA PHE A 251 -3.17 5.42 -27.20
C PHE A 251 -3.64 4.62 -25.97
N ARG A 252 -4.94 4.61 -25.63
CA ARG A 252 -5.47 3.76 -24.53
C ARG A 252 -5.19 2.26 -24.76
N SER A 253 -5.18 1.80 -26.01
CA SER A 253 -4.86 0.41 -26.38
C SER A 253 -3.37 0.08 -26.23
N VAL A 254 -2.47 1.04 -26.49
CA VAL A 254 -1.03 0.91 -26.18
C VAL A 254 -0.83 0.70 -24.69
N GLU A 255 -1.57 1.41 -23.84
CA GLU A 255 -1.51 1.24 -22.39
C GLU A 255 -2.03 -0.13 -21.95
N ASP A 256 -3.13 -0.62 -22.54
CA ASP A 256 -3.62 -1.99 -22.30
C ASP A 256 -2.56 -3.05 -22.66
N VAL A 257 -1.88 -2.89 -23.79
CA VAL A 257 -0.76 -3.76 -24.21
C VAL A 257 0.40 -3.68 -23.20
N HIS A 258 0.86 -2.47 -22.86
CA HIS A 258 1.98 -2.28 -21.94
C HIS A 258 1.71 -2.86 -20.54
N ASN A 259 0.47 -2.73 -20.04
CA ASN A 259 0.05 -3.33 -18.78
C ASN A 259 0.10 -4.87 -18.83
N LEU A 260 -0.30 -5.50 -19.94
CA LEU A 260 -0.12 -6.96 -20.10
C LEU A 260 1.36 -7.35 -20.24
N LEU A 261 2.17 -6.56 -20.95
CA LEU A 261 3.61 -6.80 -21.12
C LEU A 261 4.39 -6.67 -19.80
N THR A 262 3.96 -5.83 -18.87
CA THR A 262 4.57 -5.73 -17.52
C THR A 262 4.10 -6.84 -16.56
N MET A 263 2.95 -7.48 -16.84
CA MET A 263 2.54 -8.72 -16.18
C MET A 263 3.24 -9.97 -16.75
N ALA A 264 3.75 -9.89 -17.99
CA ALA A 264 4.38 -11.01 -18.67
C ALA A 264 5.75 -11.39 -18.08
N LYS A 265 5.84 -12.61 -17.51
CA LYS A 265 7.11 -13.20 -17.06
C LYS A 265 7.98 -13.75 -18.19
N LYS A 266 7.39 -13.97 -19.37
CA LYS A 266 8.04 -14.49 -20.58
C LYS A 266 8.00 -13.41 -21.66
N ALA A 267 9.10 -13.23 -22.39
CA ALA A 267 9.15 -12.26 -23.48
C ALA A 267 8.13 -12.61 -24.59
N PRO A 268 7.39 -11.61 -25.13
CA PRO A 268 6.45 -11.82 -26.24
C PRO A 268 7.18 -12.16 -27.55
N ARG A 269 6.43 -12.70 -28.52
CA ARG A 269 6.94 -13.03 -29.86
C ARG A 269 7.52 -11.78 -30.56
N PRO A 270 8.77 -11.79 -31.07
CA PRO A 270 9.41 -10.60 -31.67
C PRO A 270 8.60 -9.94 -32.79
N ALA A 271 7.95 -10.72 -33.66
CA ALA A 271 7.12 -10.20 -34.74
C ALA A 271 5.93 -9.34 -34.24
N MET A 272 5.33 -9.70 -33.10
CA MET A 272 4.25 -8.89 -32.49
C MET A 272 4.80 -7.58 -31.91
N MET A 273 6.01 -7.62 -31.34
CA MET A 273 6.69 -6.41 -30.87
C MET A 273 7.16 -5.51 -32.02
N ALA A 274 7.49 -6.06 -33.19
CA ALA A 274 7.76 -5.28 -34.39
C ALA A 274 6.49 -4.51 -34.83
N ASN A 275 5.35 -5.20 -34.96
CA ASN A 275 4.07 -4.55 -35.28
C ASN A 275 3.68 -3.49 -34.24
N TYR A 276 3.86 -3.77 -32.93
CA TYR A 276 3.65 -2.80 -31.85
C TYR A 276 4.45 -1.51 -32.05
N TYR A 277 5.78 -1.61 -32.25
CA TYR A 277 6.60 -0.41 -32.44
C TYR A 277 6.32 0.30 -33.78
N GLU A 278 5.93 -0.42 -34.84
CA GLU A 278 5.49 0.19 -36.10
C GLU A 278 4.18 0.99 -35.97
N LYS A 279 3.18 0.45 -35.26
CA LYS A 279 1.95 1.20 -34.97
C LYS A 279 2.24 2.38 -34.03
N LEU A 280 3.21 2.26 -33.11
CA LEU A 280 3.68 3.37 -32.28
C LEU A 280 4.36 4.50 -33.07
N THR A 281 5.16 4.23 -34.10
CA THR A 281 5.73 5.33 -34.93
C THR A 281 4.60 6.13 -35.57
N LYS A 282 3.59 5.45 -36.14
CA LYS A 282 2.40 6.09 -36.73
C LYS A 282 1.62 6.93 -35.70
N ILE A 283 1.35 6.39 -34.51
CA ILE A 283 0.67 7.11 -33.42
C ILE A 283 1.47 8.34 -32.96
N PHE A 284 2.78 8.21 -32.74
CA PHE A 284 3.57 9.34 -32.26
C PHE A 284 3.76 10.43 -33.31
N LEU A 285 3.83 10.09 -34.60
CA LEU A 285 3.84 11.06 -35.70
C LEU A 285 2.56 11.91 -35.70
N MET A 286 1.39 11.25 -35.69
CA MET A 286 0.09 11.92 -35.68
C MET A 286 -0.18 12.69 -34.37
N SER A 287 0.51 12.36 -33.27
CA SER A 287 0.48 13.13 -32.03
C SER A 287 1.38 14.38 -32.01
N GLY A 288 2.16 14.61 -33.08
CA GLY A 288 3.15 15.70 -33.16
C GLY A 288 4.44 15.47 -32.36
N ASN A 289 4.60 14.32 -31.68
CA ASN A 289 5.72 14.04 -30.79
C ASN A 289 6.91 13.40 -31.54
N ALA A 290 7.58 14.17 -32.38
CA ALA A 290 8.74 13.73 -33.18
C ALA A 290 9.82 12.99 -32.36
N LEU A 291 10.08 13.42 -31.12
CA LEU A 291 11.04 12.80 -30.20
C LEU A 291 10.67 11.35 -29.83
N TYR A 292 9.40 11.10 -29.50
CA TYR A 292 8.91 9.74 -29.17
C TYR A 292 8.70 8.90 -30.43
N HIS A 293 8.41 9.53 -31.57
CA HIS A 293 8.37 8.88 -32.88
C HIS A 293 9.75 8.34 -33.29
N ALA A 294 10.82 9.15 -33.18
CA ALA A 294 12.19 8.70 -33.42
C ALA A 294 12.63 7.60 -32.45
N ALA A 295 12.23 7.70 -31.17
CA ALA A 295 12.46 6.63 -30.20
C ALA A 295 11.73 5.33 -30.58
N ALA A 296 10.49 5.40 -31.06
CA ALA A 296 9.75 4.24 -31.55
C ALA A 296 10.43 3.59 -32.76
N TRP A 297 10.98 4.37 -33.71
CA TRP A 297 11.77 3.85 -34.82
C TRP A 297 13.04 3.14 -34.35
N GLY A 298 13.79 3.72 -33.40
CA GLY A 298 14.96 3.07 -32.80
C GLY A 298 14.62 1.71 -32.16
N ARG A 299 13.47 1.62 -31.48
CA ARG A 299 12.97 0.37 -30.87
C ARG A 299 12.46 -0.64 -31.90
N TYR A 300 11.79 -0.19 -32.97
CA TYR A 300 11.38 -1.02 -34.10
C TYR A 300 12.60 -1.65 -34.79
N TYR A 301 13.58 -0.81 -35.16
CA TYR A 301 14.84 -1.25 -35.76
C TYR A 301 15.61 -2.23 -34.86
N ALA A 302 15.64 -1.99 -33.54
CA ALA A 302 16.24 -2.92 -32.57
C ALA A 302 15.59 -4.32 -32.59
N VAL A 303 14.26 -4.40 -32.64
CA VAL A 303 13.55 -5.68 -32.72
C VAL A 303 13.74 -6.36 -34.08
N VAL A 304 13.68 -5.59 -35.17
CA VAL A 304 13.83 -6.10 -36.53
C VAL A 304 15.24 -6.65 -36.78
N THR A 305 16.29 -5.92 -36.37
CA THR A 305 17.68 -6.38 -36.49
C THR A 305 17.97 -7.62 -35.64
N ALA A 306 17.34 -7.74 -34.47
CA ALA A 306 17.44 -8.94 -33.62
C ALA A 306 16.63 -10.15 -34.12
N MET A 307 15.59 -9.92 -34.94
CA MET A 307 14.78 -10.97 -35.55
C MET A 307 15.43 -11.53 -36.83
N GLY A 308 16.13 -10.68 -37.59
CA GLY A 308 16.72 -11.03 -38.88
C GLY A 308 15.68 -11.24 -40.00
N GLY A 309 16.13 -11.81 -41.12
CA GLY A 309 15.25 -12.24 -42.22
C GLY A 309 14.74 -11.15 -43.18
N LYS A 310 15.22 -9.91 -43.08
CA LYS A 310 14.97 -8.84 -44.07
C LYS A 310 16.11 -8.70 -45.08
N SER A 311 15.80 -8.17 -46.26
CA SER A 311 16.80 -7.84 -47.28
C SER A 311 17.70 -6.67 -46.84
N GLU A 312 18.89 -6.56 -47.43
CA GLU A 312 19.81 -5.45 -47.14
C GLU A 312 19.24 -4.10 -47.61
N GLU A 313 18.43 -4.08 -48.67
CA GLU A 313 17.68 -2.89 -49.13
C GLU A 313 16.62 -2.45 -48.10
N GLU A 314 15.83 -3.38 -47.54
CA GLU A 314 14.87 -3.07 -46.48
C GLU A 314 15.58 -2.55 -45.23
N LEU A 315 16.70 -3.16 -44.85
CA LEU A 315 17.51 -2.72 -43.70
C LEU A 315 18.14 -1.34 -43.94
N SER A 316 18.58 -1.05 -45.17
CA SER A 316 19.08 0.27 -45.58
C SER A 316 17.98 1.33 -45.47
N ARG A 317 16.79 1.05 -46.01
CA ARG A 317 15.64 1.97 -45.97
C ARG A 317 15.16 2.22 -44.54
N LEU A 318 15.13 1.17 -43.70
CA LEU A 318 14.76 1.27 -42.29
C LEU A 318 15.82 2.06 -41.49
N ALA A 319 17.11 1.81 -41.72
CA ALA A 319 18.20 2.60 -41.12
C ALA A 319 18.14 4.07 -41.54
N GLY A 320 17.75 4.35 -42.80
CA GLY A 320 17.40 5.68 -43.29
C GLY A 320 16.25 6.32 -42.51
N GLN A 321 15.12 5.62 -42.33
CA GLN A 321 13.98 6.10 -41.53
C GLN A 321 14.35 6.42 -40.08
N VAL A 322 15.14 5.56 -39.42
CA VAL A 322 15.63 5.80 -38.05
C VAL A 322 16.48 7.06 -37.97
N LEU A 323 17.39 7.25 -38.93
CA LEU A 323 18.30 8.39 -38.92
C LEU A 323 17.59 9.69 -39.32
N VAL A 324 16.73 9.68 -40.34
CA VAL A 324 15.90 10.83 -40.74
C VAL A 324 14.95 11.25 -39.61
N SER A 325 14.25 10.30 -38.98
CA SER A 325 13.33 10.63 -37.87
C SER A 325 14.05 11.22 -36.65
N ALA A 326 15.27 10.76 -36.35
CA ALA A 326 16.10 11.34 -35.29
C ALA A 326 16.66 12.74 -35.65
N LEU A 327 17.06 12.96 -36.91
CA LEU A 327 17.52 14.26 -37.40
C LEU A 327 16.40 15.31 -37.43
N ALA A 328 15.18 14.88 -37.78
CA ALA A 328 13.96 15.69 -37.85
C ALA A 328 13.39 16.11 -36.47
N VAL A 329 13.98 15.66 -35.36
CA VAL A 329 13.72 16.24 -34.04
C VAL A 329 14.44 17.61 -33.98
N PRO A 330 13.76 18.71 -33.60
CA PRO A 330 14.40 20.01 -33.42
C PRO A 330 15.60 19.97 -32.44
N VAL A 331 16.58 20.83 -32.66
CA VAL A 331 17.90 20.75 -32.00
C VAL A 331 17.90 21.31 -30.57
N GLY A 332 16.93 22.17 -30.24
CA GLY A 332 16.86 22.87 -28.97
C GLY A 332 16.59 22.00 -27.73
N ILE A 333 17.07 22.47 -26.58
CA ILE A 333 16.69 21.93 -25.27
C ILE A 333 15.28 22.43 -24.96
N GLN A 334 14.32 21.52 -24.72
CA GLN A 334 12.99 21.91 -24.24
C GLN A 334 13.12 22.43 -22.81
N GLY A 335 13.06 23.76 -22.63
CA GLY A 335 13.07 24.43 -21.34
C GLY A 335 11.89 24.02 -20.47
N GLU A 336 12.13 23.97 -19.16
CA GLU A 336 11.23 23.32 -18.20
C GLU A 336 10.02 24.18 -17.75
N GLU A 337 9.63 25.23 -18.49
CA GLU A 337 8.51 26.13 -18.12
C GLU A 337 7.12 25.47 -18.05
N GLY A 338 7.00 24.18 -18.39
CA GLY A 338 5.81 23.34 -18.19
C GLY A 338 6.03 22.13 -17.26
N ALA A 339 7.07 22.14 -16.42
CA ALA A 339 7.69 20.96 -15.82
C ALA A 339 6.73 19.97 -15.12
N GLU A 340 5.97 20.36 -14.09
CA GLU A 340 5.40 19.37 -13.15
C GLU A 340 4.37 18.44 -13.80
N GLU A 341 3.38 18.97 -14.54
CA GLU A 341 2.46 18.11 -15.29
C GLU A 341 3.15 17.37 -16.44
N THR A 342 4.08 18.01 -17.13
CA THR A 342 4.65 17.48 -18.38
C THR A 342 5.68 16.39 -18.11
N LYS A 343 6.40 16.45 -16.98
CA LYS A 343 7.26 15.36 -16.47
C LYS A 343 6.45 14.08 -16.25
N GLY A 344 5.25 14.18 -15.65
CA GLY A 344 4.37 13.02 -15.47
C GLY A 344 3.91 12.39 -16.79
N LYS A 345 3.51 13.23 -17.76
CA LYS A 345 3.11 12.81 -19.12
C LYS A 345 4.28 12.15 -19.87
N ASN A 346 5.46 12.76 -19.85
CA ASN A 346 6.66 12.26 -20.52
C ASN A 346 7.24 10.99 -19.87
N ALA A 347 7.17 10.86 -18.55
CA ALA A 347 7.55 9.61 -17.86
C ALA A 347 6.63 8.44 -18.28
N ARG A 348 5.32 8.69 -18.38
CA ARG A 348 4.33 7.71 -18.88
C ARG A 348 4.61 7.32 -20.33
N LEU A 349 4.85 8.28 -21.22
CA LEU A 349 5.22 8.03 -22.63
C LEU A 349 6.52 7.20 -22.77
N SER A 350 7.51 7.48 -21.93
CA SER A 350 8.79 6.74 -21.91
C SER A 350 8.59 5.29 -21.47
N ALA A 351 7.76 5.06 -20.44
CA ALA A 351 7.43 3.72 -19.96
C ALA A 351 6.80 2.84 -21.05
N LEU A 352 5.86 3.37 -21.86
CA LEU A 352 5.17 2.63 -22.93
C LEU A 352 6.14 2.09 -24.01
N LEU A 353 7.28 2.75 -24.21
CA LEU A 353 8.38 2.31 -25.10
C LEU A 353 9.38 1.35 -24.43
N GLY A 354 9.25 1.14 -23.12
CA GLY A 354 10.21 0.41 -22.28
C GLY A 354 11.47 1.21 -21.94
N LEU A 355 11.37 2.54 -21.88
CA LEU A 355 12.48 3.44 -21.53
C LEU A 355 12.34 3.93 -20.08
N THR A 356 13.43 3.85 -19.30
CA THR A 356 13.47 4.26 -17.88
C THR A 356 13.70 5.76 -17.68
N ARG A 357 14.02 6.49 -18.75
CA ARG A 357 14.21 7.94 -18.79
C ARG A 357 13.58 8.49 -20.07
N THR A 358 13.28 9.78 -20.08
CA THR A 358 12.91 10.51 -21.30
C THR A 358 14.05 10.43 -22.31
N PRO A 359 13.80 10.00 -23.56
CA PRO A 359 14.82 10.02 -24.61
C PRO A 359 15.17 11.47 -24.96
N THR A 360 16.42 11.71 -25.36
CA THR A 360 16.88 12.99 -25.92
C THR A 360 17.38 12.80 -27.35
N ARG A 361 17.31 13.84 -28.19
CA ARG A 361 17.83 13.82 -29.57
C ARG A 361 19.26 13.27 -29.65
N THR A 362 20.14 13.75 -28.78
CA THR A 362 21.55 13.30 -28.69
C THR A 362 21.70 11.85 -28.26
N SER A 363 20.82 11.33 -27.38
CA SER A 363 20.81 9.90 -27.02
C SER A 363 20.34 9.01 -28.18
N LEU A 364 19.31 9.46 -28.94
CA LEU A 364 18.76 8.71 -30.07
C LEU A 364 19.73 8.64 -31.24
N LEU A 365 20.40 9.75 -31.57
CA LEU A 365 21.47 9.76 -32.58
C LEU A 365 22.64 8.86 -32.15
N ARG A 366 23.07 8.93 -30.88
CA ARG A 366 24.13 8.04 -30.35
C ARG A 366 23.73 6.56 -30.39
N GLU A 367 22.47 6.22 -30.14
CA GLU A 367 21.95 4.85 -30.29
C GLU A 367 21.85 4.41 -31.76
N ALA A 368 21.45 5.29 -32.68
CA ALA A 368 21.45 4.98 -34.11
C ALA A 368 22.88 4.71 -34.64
N LEU A 369 23.87 5.49 -34.18
CA LEU A 369 25.28 5.30 -34.51
C LEU A 369 25.84 3.99 -33.94
N SER A 370 25.60 3.67 -32.66
CA SER A 370 26.08 2.40 -32.07
C SER A 370 25.43 1.15 -32.68
N ARG A 371 24.23 1.30 -33.27
CA ARG A 371 23.55 0.28 -34.08
C ARG A 371 23.93 0.31 -35.57
N ASN A 372 25.01 0.99 -35.94
CA ASN A 372 25.53 1.13 -37.32
C ASN A 372 24.53 1.67 -38.37
N ALA A 373 23.45 2.36 -37.95
CA ALA A 373 22.42 2.84 -38.88
C ALA A 373 23.00 3.82 -39.93
N LEU A 374 23.96 4.66 -39.53
CA LEU A 374 24.67 5.55 -40.46
C LEU A 374 25.42 4.77 -41.57
N LYS A 375 26.01 3.60 -41.29
CA LYS A 375 26.69 2.79 -42.31
C LYS A 375 25.69 2.22 -43.33
N LEU A 376 24.53 1.76 -42.86
CA LEU A 376 23.51 1.09 -43.67
C LEU A 376 22.60 2.06 -44.44
N SER A 377 22.37 3.28 -43.93
CA SER A 377 21.45 4.26 -44.54
C SER A 377 21.83 4.71 -45.97
N PRO A 378 20.89 5.25 -46.76
CA PRO A 378 21.18 5.77 -48.10
C PRO A 378 22.19 6.93 -48.11
N THR A 379 22.86 7.14 -49.25
CA THR A 379 23.86 8.22 -49.44
C THR A 379 23.31 9.61 -49.14
N THR A 380 22.09 9.94 -49.59
CA THR A 380 21.42 11.20 -49.28
C THR A 380 21.28 11.45 -47.77
N VAL A 381 20.96 10.41 -46.99
CA VAL A 381 20.78 10.49 -45.53
C VAL A 381 22.13 10.58 -44.81
N LYS A 382 23.17 9.90 -45.32
CA LYS A 382 24.56 10.06 -44.85
C LYS A 382 25.06 11.50 -45.02
N SER A 383 24.83 12.08 -46.20
CA SER A 383 25.16 13.49 -46.46
C SER A 383 24.38 14.44 -45.55
N LEU A 384 23.07 14.21 -45.36
CA LEU A 384 22.25 15.03 -44.47
C LEU A 384 22.72 14.96 -43.00
N TYR A 385 23.08 13.78 -42.51
CA TYR A 385 23.67 13.62 -41.17
C TYR A 385 24.97 14.41 -41.02
N ASN A 386 25.88 14.32 -42.01
CA ASN A 386 27.14 15.06 -41.99
C ASN A 386 26.90 16.57 -41.97
N VAL A 387 26.03 17.08 -42.86
CA VAL A 387 25.74 18.51 -42.98
C VAL A 387 25.08 19.09 -41.73
N LEU A 388 24.18 18.32 -41.09
CA LEU A 388 23.48 18.76 -39.88
C LEU A 388 24.34 18.63 -38.62
N GLU A 389 24.94 17.47 -38.35
CA GLU A 389 25.57 17.20 -37.05
C GLU A 389 27.08 17.48 -37.01
N VAL A 390 27.80 17.23 -38.12
CA VAL A 390 29.27 17.18 -38.13
C VAL A 390 29.90 18.50 -38.60
N THR A 391 29.36 19.13 -39.64
CA THR A 391 29.87 20.41 -40.17
C THR A 391 29.32 21.63 -39.42
N PHE A 392 30.04 22.76 -39.51
CA PHE A 392 29.71 24.01 -38.82
C PHE A 392 29.85 25.18 -39.81
N ASP A 393 28.89 25.29 -40.72
CA ASP A 393 28.93 26.23 -41.83
C ASP A 393 27.62 27.03 -41.92
N PRO A 394 27.35 27.94 -40.95
CA PRO A 394 26.04 28.59 -40.80
C PRO A 394 25.59 29.38 -42.04
N LEU A 395 26.53 29.90 -42.84
CA LEU A 395 26.20 30.68 -44.04
C LEU A 395 25.84 29.82 -45.26
N THR A 396 26.19 28.54 -45.28
CA THR A 396 25.94 27.63 -46.42
C THR A 396 25.06 26.42 -46.07
N LEU A 397 24.67 26.28 -44.79
CA LEU A 397 23.79 25.23 -44.28
C LEU A 397 22.48 25.12 -45.08
N SER A 398 21.82 26.24 -45.35
CA SER A 398 20.57 26.26 -46.13
C SER A 398 20.80 25.78 -47.57
N SER A 399 21.74 26.40 -48.29
CA SER A 399 22.05 26.05 -49.69
C SER A 399 22.51 24.61 -49.89
N SER A 400 23.22 24.03 -48.92
CA SER A 400 23.72 22.65 -48.99
C SER A 400 22.66 21.60 -48.62
N VAL A 401 21.73 21.93 -47.71
CA VAL A 401 20.62 21.03 -47.35
C VAL A 401 19.48 21.07 -48.39
N THR A 402 19.25 22.20 -49.07
CA THR A 402 18.22 22.37 -50.10
C THR A 402 18.15 21.22 -51.14
N PRO A 403 19.22 20.85 -51.87
CA PRO A 403 19.16 19.74 -52.84
C PRO A 403 18.91 18.36 -52.19
N LEU A 404 19.39 18.16 -50.95
CA LEU A 404 19.13 16.92 -50.20
C LEU A 404 17.65 16.82 -49.81
N LEU A 405 17.01 17.91 -49.39
CA LEU A 405 15.58 17.92 -49.11
C LEU A 405 14.73 17.74 -50.37
N LYS A 406 15.11 18.32 -51.52
CA LYS A 406 14.41 18.07 -52.80
C LYS A 406 14.45 16.60 -53.21
N SER A 407 15.60 15.91 -53.04
CA SER A 407 15.71 14.46 -53.30
C SER A 407 15.04 13.55 -52.25
N LEU A 408 14.80 14.05 -51.03
CA LEU A 408 14.00 13.34 -50.02
C LEU A 408 12.48 13.57 -50.21
N ALA A 409 12.06 14.69 -50.83
CA ALA A 409 10.66 14.96 -51.13
C ALA A 409 10.08 14.03 -52.21
N SER A 410 10.90 13.56 -53.16
CA SER A 410 10.49 12.56 -54.16
C SER A 410 10.25 11.16 -53.59
N ASP A 411 10.78 10.86 -52.40
CA ASP A 411 10.57 9.58 -51.72
C ASP A 411 9.32 9.69 -50.83
N THR A 412 8.24 8.97 -51.17
CA THR A 412 6.97 8.98 -50.39
C THR A 412 7.16 8.65 -48.89
N VAL A 413 8.20 7.88 -48.59
CA VAL A 413 8.61 7.53 -47.22
C VAL A 413 9.23 8.70 -46.47
N TYR A 414 9.97 9.59 -47.14
CA TYR A 414 10.69 10.70 -46.51
C TYR A 414 9.97 12.06 -46.62
N ALA A 415 9.08 12.24 -47.60
CA ALA A 415 8.26 13.44 -47.79
C ALA A 415 7.59 13.95 -46.50
N HIS A 416 7.02 13.03 -45.70
CA HIS A 416 6.37 13.32 -44.41
C HIS A 416 7.29 13.96 -43.36
N TYR A 417 8.62 13.84 -43.50
CA TYR A 417 9.61 14.45 -42.61
C TYR A 417 10.14 15.78 -43.12
N VAL A 418 9.90 16.18 -44.39
CA VAL A 418 10.48 17.40 -44.97
C VAL A 418 10.14 18.67 -44.16
N PRO A 419 8.88 18.90 -43.71
CA PRO A 419 8.56 20.05 -42.86
C PRO A 419 9.28 20.03 -41.50
N LEU A 420 9.40 18.83 -40.90
CA LEU A 420 10.09 18.64 -39.63
C LEU A 420 11.61 18.85 -39.77
N LEU A 421 12.19 18.42 -40.89
CA LEU A 421 13.58 18.66 -41.24
C LEU A 421 13.86 20.14 -41.51
N GLN A 422 12.98 20.87 -42.22
CA GLN A 422 13.13 22.31 -42.41
C GLN A 422 13.13 23.06 -41.05
N HIS A 423 12.25 22.67 -40.11
CA HIS A 423 12.29 23.19 -38.74
C HIS A 423 13.61 22.81 -38.01
N ALA A 424 14.10 21.58 -38.15
CA ALA A 424 15.36 21.16 -37.54
C ALA A 424 16.58 21.89 -38.14
N VAL A 425 16.58 22.18 -39.44
CA VAL A 425 17.58 23.02 -40.13
C VAL A 425 17.53 24.45 -39.59
N LEU A 426 16.34 25.05 -39.44
CA LEU A 426 16.20 26.40 -38.89
C LEU A 426 16.65 26.49 -37.42
N SER A 427 16.31 25.49 -36.60
CA SER A 427 16.88 25.33 -35.24
C SER A 427 18.42 25.28 -35.26
N ARG A 428 19.00 24.49 -36.18
CA ARG A 428 20.46 24.32 -36.29
C ARG A 428 21.14 25.60 -36.76
N LEU A 429 20.58 26.28 -37.77
CA LEU A 429 21.05 27.56 -38.28
C LEU A 429 21.11 28.60 -37.17
N LEU A 430 20.00 28.82 -36.45
CA LEU A 430 19.94 29.78 -35.35
C LEU A 430 20.93 29.43 -34.22
N SER A 431 21.10 28.14 -33.91
CA SER A 431 22.06 27.66 -32.90
C SER A 431 23.54 27.75 -33.32
N GLN A 432 23.85 27.68 -34.62
CA GLN A 432 25.19 27.94 -35.14
C GLN A 432 25.46 29.45 -35.20
N LEU A 433 24.50 30.25 -35.64
CA LEU A 433 24.61 31.72 -35.65
C LEU A 433 24.82 32.28 -34.24
N SER A 434 24.09 31.79 -33.22
CA SER A 434 24.25 32.23 -31.83
C SER A 434 25.59 31.87 -31.17
N GLN A 435 26.42 31.02 -31.80
CA GLN A 435 27.78 30.72 -31.35
C GLN A 435 28.84 31.64 -31.96
N VAL A 436 28.50 32.39 -33.01
CA VAL A 436 29.44 33.21 -33.79
C VAL A 436 29.09 34.71 -33.71
N TYR A 437 27.81 35.04 -33.72
CA TYR A 437 27.31 36.41 -33.75
C TYR A 437 26.69 36.83 -32.42
N SER A 438 27.04 38.01 -31.93
CA SER A 438 26.32 38.66 -30.82
C SER A 438 25.06 39.40 -31.33
N THR A 439 25.11 39.94 -32.54
CA THR A 439 24.00 40.63 -33.21
C THR A 439 23.96 40.27 -34.70
N ILE A 440 22.75 40.18 -35.27
CA ILE A 440 22.51 39.97 -36.71
C ILE A 440 21.26 40.77 -37.14
N LYS A 441 21.21 41.26 -38.38
CA LYS A 441 20.00 41.90 -38.92
C LYS A 441 18.96 40.86 -39.35
N ILE A 442 17.68 41.19 -39.20
CA ILE A 442 16.56 40.34 -39.62
C ILE A 442 16.62 40.09 -41.14
N SER A 443 16.95 41.11 -41.93
CA SER A 443 17.18 41.00 -43.38
C SER A 443 18.17 39.89 -43.74
N ASN A 444 19.32 39.86 -43.07
CA ASN A 444 20.39 38.90 -43.35
C ASN A 444 20.01 37.48 -42.90
N LEU A 445 19.17 37.33 -41.88
CA LEU A 445 18.59 36.03 -41.52
C LEU A 445 17.60 35.54 -42.58
N LEU A 446 16.75 36.42 -43.10
CA LEU A 446 15.80 36.10 -44.17
C LEU A 446 16.52 35.68 -45.46
N GLU A 447 17.56 36.44 -45.88
CA GLU A 447 18.44 36.09 -47.01
C GLU A 447 19.02 34.68 -46.89
N LEU A 448 19.54 34.30 -45.71
CA LEU A 448 20.07 32.96 -45.44
C LEU A 448 19.01 31.86 -45.49
N VAL A 449 17.73 32.18 -45.29
CA VAL A 449 16.61 31.21 -45.30
C VAL A 449 15.96 31.06 -46.67
N VAL A 450 16.19 31.98 -47.63
CA VAL A 450 15.61 31.92 -49.00
C VAL A 450 15.71 30.52 -49.65
N PRO A 451 16.85 29.80 -49.65
CA PRO A 451 16.96 28.48 -50.30
C PRO A 451 16.02 27.40 -49.73
N LEU A 452 15.48 27.60 -48.52
CA LEU A 452 14.53 26.69 -47.88
C LEU A 452 13.07 26.99 -48.27
N ARG A 453 12.78 28.22 -48.75
CA ARG A 453 11.47 28.61 -49.30
C ARG A 453 11.18 27.86 -50.61
N ASP A 454 12.20 27.64 -51.46
CA ASP A 454 12.12 26.91 -52.74
C ASP A 454 11.73 25.41 -52.66
N ILE A 455 11.38 24.91 -51.46
CA ILE A 455 10.97 23.52 -51.16
C ILE A 455 9.60 23.51 -50.47
N ALA A 456 9.20 24.63 -49.88
CA ALA A 456 7.94 24.78 -49.20
C ALA A 456 6.76 24.52 -50.17
N ALA A 457 5.76 23.78 -49.71
CA ALA A 457 4.42 24.01 -50.19
C ALA A 457 4.05 25.46 -49.84
N GLU A 458 3.39 26.15 -50.77
CA GLU A 458 3.20 27.61 -50.78
C GLU A 458 2.70 28.14 -49.41
N GLY A 459 3.41 29.13 -48.85
CA GLY A 459 3.02 29.79 -47.60
C GLY A 459 3.44 29.14 -46.28
N THR A 460 4.50 28.30 -46.24
CA THR A 460 4.98 27.68 -44.97
C THR A 460 6.27 28.27 -44.36
N TYR A 461 6.88 29.29 -45.00
CA TYR A 461 8.06 30.02 -44.49
C TYR A 461 8.02 31.49 -44.92
N ASP A 462 6.98 32.20 -44.51
CA ASP A 462 6.93 33.67 -44.63
C ASP A 462 7.72 34.35 -43.50
N ASP A 463 8.07 35.61 -43.72
CA ASP A 463 8.96 36.38 -42.85
C ASP A 463 8.41 36.46 -41.41
N GLU A 464 7.09 36.67 -41.26
CA GLU A 464 6.37 36.59 -39.97
C GLU A 464 6.47 35.21 -39.31
N GLN A 465 6.45 34.13 -40.09
CA GLN A 465 6.52 32.76 -39.59
C GLN A 465 7.93 32.42 -39.11
N ILE A 466 8.96 32.96 -39.78
CA ILE A 466 10.37 32.86 -39.37
C ILE A 466 10.59 33.62 -38.06
N GLU A 467 10.06 34.85 -37.94
CA GLU A 467 10.13 35.62 -36.69
C GLU A 467 9.38 34.91 -35.55
N ALA A 468 8.15 34.45 -35.79
CA ALA A 468 7.37 33.67 -34.83
C ALA A 468 8.06 32.35 -34.44
N TYR A 469 8.90 31.78 -35.30
CA TYR A 469 9.76 30.63 -34.99
C TYR A 469 10.92 31.03 -34.06
N VAL A 470 11.64 32.12 -34.36
CA VAL A 470 12.70 32.67 -33.50
C VAL A 470 12.16 32.97 -32.09
N MET A 471 11.02 33.64 -32.01
CA MET A 471 10.35 33.95 -30.74
C MET A 471 9.84 32.69 -30.01
N ARG A 472 9.50 31.62 -30.75
CA ARG A 472 9.14 30.32 -30.17
C ARG A 472 10.36 29.58 -29.61
N CYS A 473 11.52 29.64 -30.26
CA CYS A 473 12.77 29.12 -29.70
C CYS A 473 13.17 29.88 -28.42
N ALA A 474 13.04 31.21 -28.43
CA ALA A 474 13.28 32.05 -27.25
C ALA A 474 12.34 31.69 -26.08
N ARG A 475 11.03 31.61 -26.33
CA ARG A 475 10.03 31.22 -25.31
C ARG A 475 10.22 29.80 -24.77
N ARG A 476 10.86 28.90 -25.52
CA ARG A 476 11.17 27.54 -25.05
C ARG A 476 12.49 27.46 -24.26
N GLY A 477 13.24 28.55 -24.12
CA GLY A 477 14.60 28.52 -23.57
C GLY A 477 15.61 27.77 -24.44
N GLU A 478 15.32 27.57 -25.73
CA GLU A 478 16.24 26.91 -26.67
C GLU A 478 17.40 27.84 -27.04
N LEU A 479 17.16 29.16 -27.10
CA LEU A 479 18.12 30.21 -27.40
C LEU A 479 17.76 31.50 -26.63
N ASN A 480 18.75 32.19 -26.06
CA ASN A 480 18.51 33.49 -25.41
C ASN A 480 18.57 34.61 -26.46
N ILE A 481 17.43 35.22 -26.77
CA ILE A 481 17.30 36.19 -27.87
C ILE A 481 16.56 37.44 -27.41
N ARG A 482 17.01 38.61 -27.88
CA ARG A 482 16.27 39.88 -27.86
C ARG A 482 16.13 40.37 -29.30
N VAL A 483 14.90 40.61 -29.74
CA VAL A 483 14.60 41.24 -31.04
C VAL A 483 14.40 42.75 -30.82
N ASP A 484 14.96 43.56 -31.71
CA ASP A 484 14.74 45.00 -31.78
C ASP A 484 14.22 45.35 -33.19
N HIS A 485 12.96 45.80 -33.25
CA HIS A 485 12.29 46.13 -34.52
C HIS A 485 12.60 47.54 -35.02
N ALA A 486 13.19 48.43 -34.20
CA ALA A 486 13.58 49.77 -34.64
C ALA A 486 14.87 49.73 -35.47
N ASP A 487 15.86 48.97 -35.00
CA ASP A 487 17.11 48.70 -35.73
C ASP A 487 17.02 47.49 -36.68
N GLY A 488 15.91 46.76 -36.65
CA GLY A 488 15.67 45.55 -37.46
C GLY A 488 16.67 44.43 -37.17
N SER A 489 16.98 44.20 -35.89
CA SER A 489 18.07 43.33 -35.45
C SER A 489 17.69 42.30 -34.38
N ILE A 490 18.48 41.24 -34.32
CA ILE A 490 18.37 40.13 -33.38
C ILE A 490 19.68 40.07 -32.60
N THR A 491 19.59 40.24 -31.28
CA THR A 491 20.71 40.14 -30.33
C THR A 491 20.67 38.79 -29.62
N PHE A 492 21.75 38.03 -29.68
CA PHE A 492 21.93 36.80 -28.92
C PHE A 492 22.48 37.13 -27.53
N VAL A 493 21.69 36.85 -26.49
CA VAL A 493 21.97 37.30 -25.11
C VAL A 493 22.68 36.21 -24.32
N ASP A 494 23.99 36.12 -24.49
CA ASP A 494 24.85 35.25 -23.69
C ASP A 494 25.36 36.00 -22.45
N SER A 495 24.92 35.56 -21.26
CA SER A 495 25.20 36.25 -20.00
C SER A 495 26.17 35.44 -19.13
N ALA A 496 27.37 36.00 -18.94
CA ALA A 496 28.47 35.39 -18.18
C ALA A 496 28.10 34.95 -16.74
N PHE A 497 27.05 35.54 -16.15
CA PHE A 497 26.59 35.26 -14.78
C PHE A 497 25.13 34.78 -14.72
N ALA A 498 24.60 34.20 -15.81
CA ALA A 498 23.27 33.60 -15.81
C ALA A 498 23.13 32.51 -14.73
N ALA A 499 22.08 32.60 -13.92
CA ALA A 499 21.76 31.58 -12.92
C ALA A 499 21.17 30.35 -13.64
N VAL A 500 21.95 29.27 -13.71
CA VAL A 500 21.47 27.98 -14.22
C VAL A 500 20.63 27.31 -13.13
N GLU A 501 19.31 27.19 -13.35
CA GLU A 501 18.38 26.73 -12.32
C GLU A 501 18.54 25.24 -11.93
N ASP A 502 19.01 24.38 -12.85
CA ASP A 502 19.30 22.98 -12.56
C ASP A 502 20.75 22.59 -12.92
N PRO A 503 21.63 22.35 -11.93
CA PRO A 503 22.98 21.82 -12.13
C PRO A 503 23.02 20.51 -12.93
N SER A 504 21.95 19.71 -12.88
CA SER A 504 21.82 18.42 -13.58
C SER A 504 21.77 18.57 -15.10
N SER A 505 21.30 19.72 -15.61
CA SER A 505 21.26 20.02 -17.04
C SER A 505 22.63 20.50 -17.56
N SER A 506 23.44 21.11 -16.69
CA SER A 506 24.76 21.66 -17.03
C SER A 506 25.88 20.63 -17.20
N THR A 507 25.64 19.33 -16.99
CA THR A 507 26.65 18.29 -17.26
C THR A 507 26.69 17.89 -18.73
N SER A 508 27.47 18.67 -19.51
CA SER A 508 28.34 18.17 -20.58
C SER A 508 27.70 17.17 -21.59
N ALA A 509 26.60 17.58 -22.22
CA ALA A 509 25.97 16.80 -23.31
C ALA A 509 25.67 17.64 -24.56
N ALA A 510 25.22 18.89 -24.42
CA ALA A 510 25.02 19.82 -25.53
C ALA A 510 26.34 20.52 -25.94
N ALA A 511 27.17 20.90 -24.97
CA ALA A 511 28.43 21.63 -25.20
C ALA A 511 29.54 20.82 -25.91
N LEU A 512 29.43 19.47 -25.95
CA LEU A 512 30.45 18.59 -26.56
C LEU A 512 30.60 18.71 -28.09
N GLY A 513 29.76 19.53 -28.74
CA GLY A 513 29.85 19.86 -30.16
C GLY A 513 29.70 21.36 -30.45
N ALA A 514 29.93 22.22 -29.45
CA ALA A 514 29.96 23.66 -29.64
C ALA A 514 31.36 24.10 -30.09
N VAL A 515 31.45 24.96 -31.12
CA VAL A 515 32.75 25.42 -31.66
C VAL A 515 33.37 26.49 -30.77
N GLN A 516 32.55 27.24 -30.02
CA GLN A 516 32.97 28.11 -28.92
C GLN A 516 32.09 27.85 -27.69
N PRO A 517 32.63 27.82 -26.47
CA PRO A 517 31.83 27.77 -25.26
C PRO A 517 31.11 29.11 -25.03
N SER A 518 29.87 29.06 -24.51
CA SER A 518 29.19 30.26 -23.96
C SER A 518 30.09 30.96 -22.95
N THR A 519 30.05 32.29 -22.89
CA THR A 519 30.73 33.10 -21.87
C THR A 519 30.40 32.64 -20.44
N SER A 520 29.17 32.16 -20.20
CA SER A 520 28.76 31.58 -18.92
C SER A 520 29.50 30.28 -18.59
N GLU A 521 29.76 29.44 -19.61
CA GLU A 521 30.52 28.21 -19.47
C GLU A 521 32.03 28.47 -19.41
N PHE A 522 32.52 29.41 -20.21
CA PHE A 522 33.90 29.89 -20.20
C PHE A 522 34.28 30.42 -18.81
N VAL A 523 33.47 31.29 -18.20
CA VAL A 523 33.70 31.80 -16.83
C VAL A 523 33.64 30.67 -15.79
N ARG A 524 32.65 29.77 -15.89
CA ARG A 524 32.47 28.62 -14.97
C ARG A 524 33.61 27.61 -15.05
N THR A 525 34.13 27.35 -16.23
CA THR A 525 35.19 26.35 -16.48
C THR A 525 36.61 26.93 -16.37
N ARG A 526 36.77 28.26 -16.43
CA ARG A 526 38.08 28.95 -16.54
C ARG A 526 39.14 28.42 -15.58
N LEU A 527 38.80 28.22 -14.31
CA LEU A 527 39.74 27.70 -13.30
C LEU A 527 40.16 26.25 -13.57
N GLY A 528 39.23 25.40 -14.05
CA GLY A 528 39.51 24.04 -14.47
C GLY A 528 40.36 23.99 -15.73
N THR A 529 40.08 24.84 -16.71
CA THR A 529 40.91 24.98 -17.92
C THR A 529 42.32 25.45 -17.57
N ILE A 530 42.46 26.48 -16.73
CA ILE A 530 43.77 26.99 -16.26
C ILE A 530 44.52 25.89 -15.51
N ALA A 531 43.87 25.15 -14.60
CA ALA A 531 44.49 24.05 -13.88
C ALA A 531 44.95 22.92 -14.82
N ALA A 532 44.15 22.56 -15.82
CA ALA A 532 44.51 21.55 -16.82
C ALA A 532 45.67 22.02 -17.72
N THR A 533 45.64 23.26 -18.22
CA THR A 533 46.75 23.81 -19.01
C THR A 533 48.02 23.92 -18.18
N LEU A 534 47.93 24.37 -16.92
CA LEU A 534 49.08 24.46 -16.01
C LEU A 534 49.64 23.07 -15.71
N HIS A 535 48.79 22.07 -15.45
CA HIS A 535 49.24 20.69 -15.23
C HIS A 535 49.94 20.11 -16.47
N ASN A 536 49.38 20.32 -17.66
CA ASN A 536 49.99 19.87 -18.91
C ASN A 536 51.31 20.61 -19.21
N SER A 537 51.39 21.92 -18.93
CA SER A 537 52.64 22.68 -19.05
C SER A 537 53.69 22.22 -18.05
N LEU A 538 53.32 21.97 -16.78
CA LEU A 538 54.22 21.42 -15.77
C LEU A 538 54.71 20.03 -16.18
N ALA A 539 53.84 19.14 -16.66
CA ALA A 539 54.21 17.81 -17.13
C ALA A 539 55.10 17.82 -18.40
N ALA A 540 55.15 18.94 -19.13
CA ALA A 540 56.05 19.13 -20.28
C ALA A 540 57.38 19.81 -19.92
N ILE A 541 57.40 20.68 -18.90
CA ILE A 541 58.59 21.40 -18.41
C ILE A 541 59.38 20.55 -17.40
N GLU A 542 58.67 19.93 -16.47
CA GLU A 542 59.16 18.97 -15.48
C GLU A 542 58.42 17.63 -15.71
N PRO A 543 58.77 16.87 -16.77
CA PRO A 543 58.23 15.54 -16.97
C PRO A 543 58.54 14.69 -15.74
N SER A 544 57.51 14.21 -15.06
CA SER A 544 57.65 13.54 -13.76
C SER A 544 58.66 12.40 -13.88
N ILE A 545 59.80 12.53 -13.18
CA ILE A 545 60.86 11.53 -13.16
C ILE A 545 60.19 10.19 -12.83
N GLN A 546 60.16 9.27 -13.80
CA GLN A 546 59.51 7.99 -13.55
C GLN A 546 60.28 7.32 -12.41
N PRO A 547 59.58 6.85 -11.36
CA PRO A 547 60.25 6.17 -10.26
C PRO A 547 61.07 5.02 -10.83
N THR A 548 62.35 4.91 -10.42
CA THR A 548 63.28 3.88 -10.89
C THR A 548 62.63 2.50 -10.80
N GLU A 549 62.99 1.55 -11.68
CA GLU A 549 62.38 0.22 -11.70
C GLU A 549 62.35 -0.44 -10.32
N GLU A 550 63.42 -0.27 -9.52
CA GLU A 550 63.51 -0.68 -8.12
C GLU A 550 62.40 -0.07 -7.24
N GLN A 551 62.09 1.21 -7.39
CA GLN A 551 61.01 1.88 -6.67
C GLN A 551 59.62 1.44 -7.14
N GLN A 552 59.46 1.09 -8.42
CA GLN A 552 58.22 0.51 -8.95
C GLN A 552 58.02 -0.90 -8.40
N GLN A 553 59.07 -1.73 -8.44
CA GLN A 553 59.08 -3.07 -7.86
C GLN A 553 58.83 -3.05 -6.35
N ALA A 554 59.43 -2.12 -5.60
CA ALA A 554 59.20 -1.95 -4.16
C ALA A 554 57.74 -1.53 -3.86
N LYS A 555 57.17 -0.58 -4.62
CA LYS A 555 55.76 -0.19 -4.49
C LYS A 555 54.81 -1.33 -4.88
N PHE A 556 55.15 -2.10 -5.92
CA PHE A 556 54.39 -3.27 -6.36
C PHE A 556 54.45 -4.40 -5.32
N ALA A 557 55.63 -4.72 -4.77
CA ALA A 557 55.79 -5.71 -3.71
C ALA A 557 55.02 -5.30 -2.43
N ALA A 558 55.05 -4.02 -2.06
CA ALA A 558 54.25 -3.49 -0.96
C ALA A 558 52.74 -3.61 -1.22
N LEU A 559 52.27 -3.34 -2.45
CA LEU A 559 50.87 -3.55 -2.85
C LEU A 559 50.47 -5.04 -2.86
N VAL A 560 51.34 -5.94 -3.32
CA VAL A 560 51.10 -7.40 -3.28
C VAL A 560 51.03 -7.89 -1.84
N ALA A 561 51.95 -7.47 -0.96
CA ALA A 561 51.91 -7.81 0.46
C ALA A 561 50.66 -7.27 1.16
N ALA A 562 50.23 -6.04 0.83
CA ALA A 562 48.99 -5.45 1.33
C ALA A 562 47.74 -6.19 0.81
N ALA A 563 47.70 -6.56 -0.47
CA ALA A 563 46.61 -7.32 -1.07
C ALA A 563 46.53 -8.76 -0.52
N GLU A 564 47.67 -9.38 -0.21
CA GLU A 564 47.70 -10.67 0.51
C GLU A 564 47.18 -10.55 1.94
N ALA A 565 47.59 -9.49 2.67
CA ALA A 565 47.11 -9.23 4.02
C ALA A 565 45.59 -8.96 4.02
N GLU A 566 45.08 -8.18 3.06
CA GLU A 566 43.65 -7.96 2.88
C GLU A 566 42.92 -9.25 2.49
N ARG A 567 43.46 -10.06 1.57
CA ARG A 567 42.88 -11.36 1.19
C ARG A 567 42.76 -12.31 2.39
N LYS A 568 43.79 -12.38 3.23
CA LYS A 568 43.79 -13.15 4.49
C LYS A 568 42.76 -12.58 5.49
N ALA A 569 42.69 -11.26 5.65
CA ALA A 569 41.69 -10.59 6.48
C ALA A 569 40.24 -10.78 5.97
N LEU A 570 40.02 -10.80 4.64
CA LEU A 570 38.73 -11.04 4.00
C LEU A 570 38.29 -12.51 4.13
N GLN A 571 39.21 -13.47 4.11
CA GLN A 571 38.92 -14.87 4.44
C GLN A 571 38.47 -15.02 5.89
N ILE A 572 39.21 -14.43 6.84
CA ILE A 572 38.83 -14.40 8.27
C ILE A 572 37.47 -13.70 8.45
N ARG A 573 37.25 -12.57 7.77
CA ARG A 573 35.96 -11.84 7.81
C ARG A 573 34.81 -12.64 7.21
N ARG A 574 35.02 -13.40 6.12
CA ARG A 574 34.02 -14.34 5.57
C ARG A 574 33.67 -15.43 6.59
N ALA A 575 34.66 -16.06 7.23
CA ALA A 575 34.43 -17.06 8.26
C ALA A 575 33.66 -16.49 9.47
N LEU A 576 34.03 -15.30 9.95
CA LEU A 576 33.31 -14.61 11.03
C LEU A 576 31.88 -14.20 10.64
N VAL A 577 31.64 -13.81 9.39
CA VAL A 577 30.30 -13.47 8.88
C VAL A 577 29.44 -14.72 8.69
N ALA A 578 30.00 -15.84 8.21
CA ALA A 578 29.32 -17.13 8.15
C ALA A 578 28.87 -17.58 9.55
N ARG A 579 29.82 -17.65 10.50
CA ARG A 579 29.54 -18.01 11.89
C ARG A 579 28.53 -17.08 12.57
N ARG A 580 28.56 -15.77 12.26
CA ARG A 580 27.53 -14.82 12.74
C ARG A 580 26.16 -15.05 12.09
N ARG A 581 26.10 -15.43 10.80
CA ARG A 581 24.85 -15.76 10.10
C ARG A 581 24.23 -17.05 10.64
N GLU A 582 25.05 -18.06 10.90
CA GLU A 582 24.66 -19.31 11.57
C GLU A 582 24.08 -19.02 12.96
N LEU A 583 24.83 -18.34 13.83
CA LEU A 583 24.37 -17.96 15.18
C LEU A 583 23.10 -17.09 15.16
N LEU A 584 22.96 -16.17 14.20
CA LEU A 584 21.72 -15.39 14.04
C LEU A 584 20.54 -16.26 13.59
N SER A 585 20.77 -17.26 12.74
CA SER A 585 19.72 -18.21 12.33
C SER A 585 19.33 -19.16 13.46
N GLU A 586 20.29 -19.62 14.28
CA GLU A 586 19.97 -20.36 15.50
C GLU A 586 19.16 -19.53 16.48
N LEU A 587 19.54 -18.27 16.71
CA LEU A 587 18.82 -17.37 17.60
C LEU A 587 17.42 -17.03 17.07
N SER A 588 17.23 -16.87 15.75
CA SER A 588 15.89 -16.68 15.18
C SER A 588 15.05 -17.95 15.33
N VAL A 589 15.58 -19.13 15.03
CA VAL A 589 14.86 -20.41 15.19
C VAL A 589 14.52 -20.70 16.66
N ARG A 590 15.41 -20.39 17.60
CA ARG A 590 15.12 -20.49 19.05
C ARG A 590 14.01 -19.52 19.46
N LYS A 591 14.05 -18.26 18.99
CA LYS A 591 13.05 -17.23 19.27
C LYS A 591 11.69 -17.55 18.63
N GLU A 592 11.67 -18.12 17.43
CA GLU A 592 10.44 -18.59 16.78
C GLU A 592 9.83 -19.78 17.52
N LYS A 593 10.64 -20.75 17.96
CA LYS A 593 10.18 -21.86 18.81
C LYS A 593 9.63 -21.36 20.15
N GLU A 594 10.27 -20.37 20.77
CA GLU A 594 9.78 -19.75 22.01
C GLU A 594 8.50 -18.93 21.79
N GLN A 595 8.37 -18.22 20.67
CA GLN A 595 7.12 -17.53 20.33
C GLN A 595 6.01 -18.52 19.96
N ALA A 596 6.34 -19.65 19.35
CA ALA A 596 5.39 -20.74 19.09
C ALA A 596 4.94 -21.41 20.39
N SER A 597 5.84 -21.71 21.33
CA SER A 597 5.45 -22.28 22.64
C SER A 597 4.62 -21.29 23.46
N ARG A 598 5.00 -20.01 23.52
CA ARG A 598 4.20 -18.96 24.19
C ARG A 598 2.82 -18.79 23.55
N ARG A 599 2.71 -18.86 22.22
CA ARG A 599 1.41 -18.85 21.51
C ARG A 599 0.59 -20.10 21.81
N ALA A 600 1.22 -21.28 21.84
CA ALA A 600 0.56 -22.53 22.21
C ALA A 600 0.09 -22.52 23.67
N GLU A 601 0.87 -21.98 24.62
CA GLU A 601 0.46 -21.80 26.01
C GLU A 601 -0.69 -20.81 26.16
N ILE A 602 -0.67 -19.68 25.43
CA ILE A 602 -1.78 -18.71 25.44
C ILE A 602 -3.03 -19.35 24.84
N MET A 603 -2.91 -20.05 23.72
CA MET A 603 -4.02 -20.78 23.09
C MET A 603 -4.56 -21.88 23.99
N ARG A 604 -3.70 -22.64 24.70
CA ARG A 604 -4.12 -23.68 25.65
C ARG A 604 -4.78 -23.08 26.89
N LYS A 605 -4.30 -21.94 27.40
CA LYS A 605 -4.95 -21.19 28.49
C LYS A 605 -6.30 -20.61 28.07
N GLN A 606 -6.41 -20.08 26.84
CA GLN A 606 -7.67 -19.62 26.28
C GLN A 606 -8.65 -20.78 26.10
N GLN A 607 -8.20 -21.94 25.58
CA GLN A 607 -9.00 -23.15 25.50
C GLN A 607 -9.36 -23.71 26.88
N GLU A 608 -8.49 -23.63 27.89
CA GLU A 608 -8.80 -24.01 29.27
C GLU A 608 -9.81 -23.04 29.91
N GLU A 609 -9.75 -21.74 29.63
CA GLU A 609 -10.72 -20.74 30.11
C GLU A 609 -12.06 -20.82 29.39
N GLU A 610 -12.06 -21.06 28.07
CA GLU A 610 -13.27 -21.28 27.26
C GLU A 610 -13.91 -22.63 27.60
N ALA A 611 -13.13 -23.70 27.77
CA ALA A 611 -13.62 -24.97 28.29
C ALA A 611 -14.10 -24.85 29.74
N ARG A 612 -13.48 -24.00 30.58
CA ARG A 612 -13.96 -23.73 31.94
C ARG A 612 -15.28 -22.96 31.95
N LYS A 613 -15.45 -21.96 31.08
CA LYS A 613 -16.72 -21.24 30.88
C LYS A 613 -17.80 -22.17 30.31
N ALA A 614 -17.49 -22.90 29.24
CA ALA A 614 -18.39 -23.88 28.64
C ALA A 614 -18.74 -25.00 29.64
N ALA A 615 -17.81 -25.47 30.47
CA ALA A 615 -18.08 -26.45 31.52
C ALA A 615 -18.81 -25.84 32.73
N GLN A 616 -18.72 -24.53 33.00
CA GLN A 616 -19.56 -23.86 34.00
C GLN A 616 -20.98 -23.63 33.46
N GLU A 617 -21.14 -23.29 32.18
CA GLU A 617 -22.46 -23.18 31.54
C GLU A 617 -23.13 -24.55 31.35
N LEU A 618 -22.38 -25.56 30.91
CA LEU A 618 -22.84 -26.95 30.87
C LEU A 618 -23.17 -27.41 32.28
N ARG A 619 -22.27 -27.30 33.27
CA ARG A 619 -22.59 -27.69 34.65
C ARG A 619 -23.76 -26.92 35.24
N ASN A 620 -24.02 -25.67 34.89
CA ASN A 620 -25.23 -24.98 35.36
C ASN A 620 -26.49 -25.56 34.70
N LYS A 621 -26.49 -25.74 33.38
CA LYS A 621 -27.61 -26.32 32.60
C LYS A 621 -27.83 -27.81 32.92
N GLU A 622 -26.77 -28.53 33.25
CA GLU A 622 -26.74 -29.93 33.69
C GLU A 622 -27.12 -30.04 35.16
N VAL A 623 -26.70 -29.17 36.07
CA VAL A 623 -27.16 -29.19 37.46
C VAL A 623 -28.64 -28.83 37.57
N GLU A 624 -29.19 -27.98 36.70
CA GLU A 624 -30.64 -27.71 36.68
C GLU A 624 -31.48 -28.83 36.06
N ARG A 625 -30.94 -29.59 35.09
CA ARG A 625 -31.61 -30.79 34.55
C ARG A 625 -31.40 -32.00 35.45
N ALA A 626 -30.15 -32.32 35.76
CA ALA A 626 -29.77 -33.43 36.62
C ALA A 626 -30.25 -33.27 38.07
N ARG A 627 -30.51 -32.07 38.64
CA ARG A 627 -31.23 -32.03 39.93
C ARG A 627 -32.63 -32.63 39.81
N ARG A 628 -33.38 -32.23 38.77
CA ARG A 628 -34.75 -32.72 38.52
C ARG A 628 -34.75 -34.21 38.12
N GLU A 629 -33.81 -34.62 37.28
CA GLU A 629 -33.67 -36.01 36.84
C GLU A 629 -33.12 -36.90 37.96
N ILE A 630 -32.10 -36.50 38.72
CA ILE A 630 -31.54 -37.29 39.84
C ILE A 630 -32.53 -37.38 41.02
N GLU A 631 -33.38 -36.39 41.26
CA GLU A 631 -34.45 -36.51 42.27
C GLU A 631 -35.48 -37.57 41.86
N SER A 632 -35.89 -37.63 40.59
CA SER A 632 -36.74 -38.74 40.11
C SER A 632 -36.02 -40.09 40.07
N ILE A 633 -34.78 -40.13 39.58
CA ILE A 633 -34.02 -41.36 39.34
C ILE A 633 -33.54 -41.97 40.66
N ARG A 634 -33.13 -41.20 41.67
CA ARG A 634 -32.77 -41.76 42.99
C ARG A 634 -33.92 -42.48 43.67
N VAL A 635 -35.17 -42.03 43.49
CA VAL A 635 -36.36 -42.69 44.06
C VAL A 635 -36.67 -44.02 43.38
N GLU A 636 -36.29 -44.18 42.11
CA GLU A 636 -36.53 -45.40 41.32
C GLU A 636 -35.35 -46.37 41.28
N GLU A 637 -34.11 -45.89 41.12
CA GLU A 637 -32.91 -46.73 41.12
C GLU A 637 -32.63 -47.32 42.51
N ALA A 638 -32.90 -46.58 43.60
CA ALA A 638 -32.82 -47.17 44.95
C ALA A 638 -33.76 -48.37 45.16
N LYS A 639 -34.85 -48.46 44.37
CA LYS A 639 -35.79 -49.59 44.40
C LYS A 639 -35.44 -50.69 43.39
N LYS A 640 -34.91 -50.33 42.21
CA LYS A 640 -34.60 -51.28 41.12
C LYS A 640 -33.21 -51.93 41.27
N LEU A 641 -32.19 -51.16 41.69
CA LEU A 641 -30.82 -51.64 41.88
C LEU A 641 -30.70 -52.57 43.11
N ALA A 642 -31.56 -52.38 44.12
CA ALA A 642 -31.74 -53.29 45.25
C ALA A 642 -32.28 -54.69 44.86
N GLN A 643 -32.78 -54.86 43.64
CA GLN A 643 -33.35 -56.13 43.16
C GLN A 643 -32.43 -56.82 42.12
N SER A 644 -31.85 -56.08 41.18
CA SER A 644 -31.15 -56.67 40.02
C SER A 644 -29.74 -57.21 40.27
N LEU A 645 -29.07 -56.86 41.38
CA LEU A 645 -27.74 -57.39 41.74
C LEU A 645 -27.79 -58.56 42.74
N LYS A 646 -29.00 -59.02 43.11
CA LYS A 646 -29.22 -60.18 43.97
C LYS A 646 -28.92 -61.53 43.29
N GLU A 647 -28.75 -61.56 41.96
CA GLU A 647 -28.90 -62.80 41.17
C GLU A 647 -27.63 -63.33 40.48
N LYS A 648 -26.51 -62.59 40.42
CA LYS A 648 -25.29 -63.02 39.69
C LYS A 648 -23.98 -62.67 40.43
N GLY A 649 -23.86 -63.14 41.67
CA GLY A 649 -22.69 -62.89 42.52
C GLY A 649 -21.47 -63.76 42.22
N THR A 650 -20.27 -63.21 42.43
CA THR A 650 -18.98 -63.92 42.47
C THR A 650 -18.06 -63.42 43.59
N LEU A 651 -18.63 -63.10 44.76
CA LEU A 651 -17.86 -63.12 46.02
C LEU A 651 -17.95 -64.51 46.66
N LYS A 652 -16.84 -64.96 47.26
CA LYS A 652 -16.87 -66.03 48.26
C LYS A 652 -17.01 -65.41 49.65
N VAL A 653 -18.17 -65.62 50.25
CA VAL A 653 -18.35 -66.22 51.60
C VAL A 653 -17.75 -65.47 52.81
N ASP A 654 -18.51 -65.12 53.87
CA ASP A 654 -19.97 -65.14 54.03
C ASP A 654 -20.47 -64.16 55.11
N ILE A 655 -21.63 -63.57 54.83
CA ILE A 655 -22.82 -63.46 55.70
C ILE A 655 -22.59 -63.43 57.23
N ASN A 656 -22.61 -62.22 57.82
CA ASN A 656 -23.43 -61.91 59.01
C ASN A 656 -23.44 -60.41 59.43
N GLU A 657 -22.57 -59.55 58.88
CA GLU A 657 -22.62 -58.08 59.06
C GLU A 657 -22.98 -57.36 57.74
N LEU A 658 -23.95 -57.90 57.00
CA LEU A 658 -24.20 -57.57 55.59
C LEU A 658 -25.16 -56.38 55.35
N GLU A 659 -25.06 -55.30 56.14
CA GLU A 659 -25.91 -54.10 55.99
C GLU A 659 -25.15 -52.75 55.94
N SER A 660 -23.80 -52.74 55.94
CA SER A 660 -23.03 -51.49 56.16
C SER A 660 -21.87 -51.17 55.19
N LEU A 661 -21.59 -52.01 54.18
CA LEU A 661 -20.42 -51.83 53.30
C LEU A 661 -20.80 -51.68 51.81
N ASN A 662 -20.74 -50.43 51.32
CA ASN A 662 -21.15 -50.02 49.98
C ASN A 662 -20.09 -50.21 48.88
N THR A 663 -20.54 -50.09 47.63
CA THR A 663 -19.78 -50.14 46.36
C THR A 663 -18.51 -49.29 46.32
N ASP A 664 -18.48 -48.18 47.07
CA ASP A 664 -17.31 -47.33 47.29
C ASP A 664 -16.02 -48.11 47.62
N ASN A 665 -16.11 -49.14 48.46
CA ASN A 665 -14.93 -49.84 48.96
C ASN A 665 -14.23 -50.69 47.89
N LEU A 666 -14.95 -51.14 46.86
CA LEU A 666 -14.34 -51.84 45.73
C LEU A 666 -13.52 -50.87 44.85
N MET A 667 -14.05 -49.67 44.60
CA MET A 667 -13.31 -48.60 43.92
C MET A 667 -12.10 -48.13 44.74
N ARG A 668 -12.24 -47.99 46.06
CA ARG A 668 -11.13 -47.59 46.95
C ARG A 668 -9.95 -48.57 46.88
N LEU A 669 -10.18 -49.88 46.89
CA LEU A 669 -9.11 -50.88 46.77
C LEU A 669 -8.33 -50.78 45.44
N GLN A 670 -9.03 -50.53 44.32
CA GLN A 670 -8.38 -50.38 43.02
C GLN A 670 -7.68 -49.01 42.86
N VAL A 671 -8.22 -47.95 43.46
CA VAL A 671 -7.58 -46.63 43.56
C VAL A 671 -6.33 -46.69 44.44
N GLU A 672 -6.35 -47.42 45.55
CA GLU A 672 -5.20 -47.57 46.44
C GLU A 672 -3.99 -48.24 45.76
N GLN A 673 -4.22 -49.23 44.88
CA GLN A 673 -3.12 -49.84 44.11
C GLN A 673 -2.51 -48.84 43.12
N LEU A 674 -3.34 -48.13 42.36
CA LEU A 674 -2.89 -47.07 41.45
C LEU A 674 -2.23 -45.88 42.17
N GLU A 675 -2.63 -45.60 43.42
CA GLU A 675 -1.96 -44.59 44.25
C GLU A 675 -0.59 -45.06 44.76
N LYS A 676 -0.42 -46.35 45.10
CA LYS A 676 0.86 -46.92 45.53
C LYS A 676 1.91 -46.83 44.40
N GLU A 677 1.54 -47.24 43.18
CA GLU A 677 2.40 -47.09 41.99
C GLU A 677 2.78 -45.62 41.70
N LYS A 678 1.81 -44.69 41.78
CA LYS A 678 2.06 -43.26 41.61
C LYS A 678 2.97 -42.69 42.70
N LYS A 679 2.86 -43.15 43.95
CA LYS A 679 3.72 -42.69 45.06
C LYS A 679 5.17 -43.13 44.81
N GLU A 680 5.41 -44.39 44.45
CA GLU A 680 6.75 -44.86 44.09
C GLU A 680 7.38 -44.10 42.91
N LEU A 681 6.61 -43.83 41.85
CA LEU A 681 7.12 -43.12 40.67
C LEU A 681 7.48 -41.67 41.03
N ASN A 682 6.64 -41.00 41.83
CA ASN A 682 6.93 -39.66 42.34
C ASN A 682 8.17 -39.63 43.25
N GLU A 683 8.42 -40.64 44.06
CA GLU A 683 9.64 -40.71 44.87
C GLU A 683 10.90 -40.90 44.02
N LYS A 684 10.85 -41.77 43.00
CA LYS A 684 11.93 -41.93 42.01
C LYS A 684 12.23 -40.60 41.30
N MET A 685 11.20 -39.85 40.89
CA MET A 685 11.35 -38.50 40.32
C MET A 685 11.91 -37.48 41.32
N ARG A 686 11.50 -37.53 42.59
CA ARG A 686 11.98 -36.63 43.66
C ARG A 686 13.48 -36.86 43.97
N VAL A 687 13.96 -38.10 43.88
CA VAL A 687 15.39 -38.43 44.01
C VAL A 687 16.18 -37.92 42.80
N MET A 688 15.65 -38.07 41.58
CA MET A 688 16.27 -37.53 40.36
C MET A 688 16.37 -36.00 40.39
N SER A 689 15.31 -35.30 40.81
CA SER A 689 15.32 -33.84 40.98
C SER A 689 16.42 -33.39 41.94
N LYS A 690 16.54 -34.03 43.12
CA LYS A 690 17.60 -33.70 44.10
C LYS A 690 19.01 -33.92 43.53
N ARG A 691 19.22 -34.95 42.70
CA ARG A 691 20.51 -35.17 42.01
C ARG A 691 20.80 -34.04 41.01
N LEU A 692 19.80 -33.60 40.23
CA LEU A 692 19.94 -32.44 39.35
C LEU A 692 20.26 -31.16 40.13
N ASP A 693 19.52 -30.85 41.19
CA ASP A 693 19.77 -29.69 42.06
C ASP A 693 21.19 -29.69 42.64
N HIS A 694 21.72 -30.88 42.99
CA HIS A 694 23.08 -31.02 43.51
C HIS A 694 24.15 -30.82 42.42
N ILE A 695 23.91 -31.31 41.20
CA ILE A 695 24.80 -31.12 40.04
C ILE A 695 24.83 -29.65 39.61
N GLU A 696 23.67 -29.00 39.46
CA GLU A 696 23.63 -27.56 39.16
C GLU A 696 24.27 -26.73 40.27
N ARG A 697 24.12 -27.12 41.54
CA ARG A 697 24.76 -26.46 42.69
C ARG A 697 26.28 -26.69 42.73
N ALA A 698 26.79 -27.74 42.09
CA ALA A 698 28.22 -27.93 41.87
C ALA A 698 28.72 -27.00 40.74
N TYR A 699 28.06 -27.00 39.58
CA TYR A 699 28.43 -26.08 38.48
C TYR A 699 28.37 -24.61 38.92
N ARG A 700 27.30 -24.17 39.60
CA ARG A 700 27.18 -22.80 40.14
C ARG A 700 28.18 -22.47 41.26
N LYS A 701 28.92 -23.45 41.82
CA LYS A 701 30.05 -23.19 42.72
C LYS A 701 31.34 -22.95 41.94
N GLU A 702 31.59 -23.71 40.88
CA GLU A 702 32.75 -23.53 39.98
C GLU A 702 32.63 -22.28 39.11
N GLU A 703 31.42 -21.93 38.66
CA GLU A 703 31.15 -20.74 37.84
C GLU A 703 31.37 -19.43 38.61
N ARG A 704 31.02 -19.37 39.91
CA ARG A 704 31.12 -18.16 40.73
C ARG A 704 32.50 -17.49 40.74
N PRO A 705 33.63 -18.19 41.00
CA PRO A 705 34.95 -17.58 40.94
C PRO A 705 35.40 -17.24 39.52
N LEU A 706 34.85 -17.88 38.48
CA LEU A 706 35.13 -17.52 37.08
C LEU A 706 34.40 -16.23 36.69
N LEU A 707 33.12 -16.10 37.04
CA LEU A 707 32.32 -14.88 36.84
C LEU A 707 32.89 -13.67 37.60
N ALA A 708 33.44 -13.89 38.80
CA ALA A 708 34.14 -12.83 39.53
C ALA A 708 35.38 -12.31 38.77
N LYS A 709 36.23 -13.22 38.26
CA LYS A 709 37.43 -12.87 37.47
C LYS A 709 37.07 -12.19 36.15
N ASP A 710 36.04 -12.68 35.46
CA ASP A 710 35.57 -12.08 34.21
C ASP A 710 35.02 -10.66 34.45
N TYR A 711 34.31 -10.44 35.56
CA TYR A 711 33.85 -9.12 35.98
C TYR A 711 34.99 -8.17 36.41
N GLU A 712 36.08 -8.69 37.00
CA GLU A 712 37.30 -7.91 37.26
C GLU A 712 38.01 -7.49 35.97
N ILE A 713 38.14 -8.41 35.01
CA ILE A 713 38.69 -8.14 33.67
C ILE A 713 37.80 -7.13 32.92
N GLN A 714 36.47 -7.29 32.99
CA GLN A 714 35.52 -6.34 32.42
C GLN A 714 35.67 -4.96 33.05
N GLN A 715 35.77 -4.85 34.38
CA GLN A 715 35.99 -3.57 35.04
C GLN A 715 37.33 -2.91 34.65
N ALA A 716 38.41 -3.69 34.48
CA ALA A 716 39.69 -3.16 34.03
C ALA A 716 39.58 -2.59 32.60
N ASN A 717 38.95 -3.33 31.69
CA ASN A 717 38.71 -2.91 30.31
C ASN A 717 37.78 -1.69 30.24
N ASP A 718 36.66 -1.70 30.96
CA ASP A 718 35.70 -0.59 31.00
C ASP A 718 36.34 0.70 31.55
N ARG A 719 37.20 0.59 32.56
CA ARG A 719 37.98 1.74 33.09
C ARG A 719 38.99 2.26 32.04
N ALA A 720 39.75 1.37 31.40
CA ALA A 720 40.71 1.76 30.37
C ALA A 720 40.03 2.42 29.16
N VAL A 721 38.90 1.89 28.70
CA VAL A 721 38.06 2.47 27.63
C VAL A 721 37.46 3.80 28.08
N PHE A 722 36.97 3.90 29.31
CA PHE A 722 36.47 5.16 29.85
C PHE A 722 37.56 6.23 29.90
N GLU A 723 38.74 5.94 30.45
CA GLU A 723 39.87 6.86 30.48
C GLU A 723 40.33 7.29 29.09
N ALA A 724 40.46 6.35 28.15
CA ALA A 724 40.79 6.67 26.76
C ALA A 724 39.73 7.58 26.12
N SER A 725 38.44 7.30 26.35
CA SER A 725 37.35 8.13 25.87
C SER A 725 37.33 9.54 26.49
N GLN A 726 37.70 9.68 27.76
CA GLN A 726 37.80 10.98 28.43
C GLN A 726 39.03 11.76 27.97
N LYS A 727 40.19 11.12 27.78
CA LYS A 727 41.39 11.76 27.21
C LYS A 727 41.10 12.28 25.80
N ALA A 728 40.58 11.43 24.91
CA ALA A 728 40.16 11.82 23.56
C ALA A 728 39.07 12.91 23.56
N ARG A 729 38.09 12.86 24.49
CA ARG A 729 37.06 13.89 24.64
C ARG A 729 37.61 15.23 25.12
N LEU A 730 38.56 15.22 26.06
CA LEU A 730 39.22 16.44 26.56
C LEU A 730 40.14 17.04 25.49
N GLU A 731 40.84 16.22 24.71
CA GLU A 731 41.66 16.65 23.56
C GLU A 731 40.78 17.24 22.45
N ALA A 732 39.69 16.56 22.08
CA ALA A 732 38.73 17.08 21.11
C ALA A 732 38.09 18.40 21.59
N HIS A 733 37.70 18.51 22.86
CA HIS A 733 37.18 19.77 23.43
C HIS A 733 38.24 20.87 23.50
N ARG A 734 39.52 20.55 23.74
CA ARG A 734 40.63 21.52 23.68
C ARG A 734 40.87 22.02 22.26
N GLN A 735 40.89 21.12 21.27
CA GLN A 735 41.03 21.47 19.85
C GLN A 735 39.84 22.30 19.35
N ALA A 736 38.61 21.88 19.68
CA ALA A 736 37.40 22.65 19.38
C ALA A 736 37.44 24.03 20.04
N HIS A 737 37.78 24.13 21.34
CA HIS A 737 37.91 25.43 22.02
C HIS A 737 38.98 26.33 21.42
N LEU A 738 40.11 25.79 20.94
CA LEU A 738 41.12 26.56 20.21
C LEU A 738 40.56 27.10 18.88
N GLN A 739 39.89 26.25 18.10
CA GLN A 739 39.21 26.64 16.86
C GLN A 739 38.06 27.64 17.10
N ASP A 740 37.31 27.50 18.20
CA ASP A 740 36.26 28.43 18.62
C ASP A 740 36.85 29.78 19.06
N VAL A 741 38.01 29.80 19.71
CA VAL A 741 38.73 31.03 20.05
C VAL A 741 39.31 31.71 18.80
N GLU A 742 39.83 30.95 17.83
CA GLU A 742 40.34 31.49 16.55
C GLU A 742 39.21 32.01 15.66
N THR A 743 38.12 31.26 15.50
CA THR A 743 36.94 31.70 14.76
C THR A 743 36.26 32.87 15.47
N LYS A 744 36.19 32.89 16.81
CA LYS A 744 35.78 34.09 17.57
C LYS A 744 36.66 35.28 17.25
N LYS A 745 38.00 35.18 17.35
CA LYS A 745 38.94 36.25 16.97
C LYS A 745 38.74 36.74 15.53
N ARG A 746 38.40 35.86 14.59
CA ARG A 746 38.07 36.20 13.20
C ARG A 746 36.72 36.92 13.09
N LEU A 747 35.68 36.43 13.77
CA LEU A 747 34.32 36.96 13.73
C LEU A 747 34.15 38.26 14.52
N THR A 748 34.95 38.52 15.57
CA THR A 748 34.99 39.80 16.28
C THR A 748 35.24 40.98 15.34
N ARG A 749 35.98 40.77 14.24
CA ARG A 749 36.25 41.79 13.21
C ARG A 749 35.00 42.22 12.42
N MET A 750 33.91 41.46 12.51
CA MET A 750 32.64 41.73 11.82
C MET A 750 31.47 41.92 12.82
N LEU A 751 31.75 42.06 14.13
CA LEU A 751 30.69 42.19 15.12
C LEU A 751 29.87 43.47 14.95
N SER A 752 30.51 44.60 14.63
CA SER A 752 29.84 45.87 14.32
C SER A 752 28.77 45.72 13.23
N ASP A 753 29.18 45.11 12.12
CA ASP A 753 28.38 44.99 10.90
C ASP A 753 27.26 43.96 11.12
N TYR A 754 27.58 42.87 11.83
CA TYR A 754 26.62 41.89 12.27
C TYR A 754 25.59 42.48 13.24
N GLU A 755 25.99 43.35 14.17
CA GLU A 755 25.07 43.96 15.14
C GLU A 755 24.11 44.93 14.44
N GLN A 756 24.59 45.77 13.53
CA GLN A 756 23.73 46.63 12.68
C GLN A 756 22.76 45.80 11.81
N MET A 757 23.25 44.73 11.18
CA MET A 757 22.40 43.83 10.37
C MET A 757 21.41 43.04 11.24
N LYS A 758 21.80 42.65 12.45
CA LYS A 758 20.96 41.97 13.43
C LYS A 758 19.88 42.89 13.98
N GLU A 759 20.18 44.16 14.25
CA GLU A 759 19.21 45.15 14.72
C GLU A 759 18.18 45.49 13.64
N THR A 760 18.60 45.74 12.40
CA THR A 760 17.66 45.96 11.27
C THR A 760 16.77 44.73 11.00
N ILE A 761 17.32 43.51 11.06
CA ILE A 761 16.53 42.27 10.97
C ILE A 761 15.63 42.06 12.20
N ALA A 762 16.08 42.41 13.41
CA ALA A 762 15.31 42.28 14.64
C ALA A 762 14.17 43.29 14.73
N ALA A 763 14.35 44.53 14.22
CA ALA A 763 13.29 45.52 14.07
C ALA A 763 12.22 45.00 13.09
N ARG A 764 12.61 44.62 11.88
CA ARG A 764 11.69 44.07 10.86
C ARG A 764 10.95 42.81 11.34
N ARG A 765 11.66 41.87 11.98
CA ARG A 765 11.02 40.68 12.57
C ARG A 765 10.21 41.00 13.83
N GLY A 766 10.55 42.06 14.56
CA GLY A 766 9.80 42.59 15.69
C GLY A 766 8.45 43.13 15.24
N GLU A 767 8.42 43.92 14.16
CA GLU A 767 7.18 44.35 13.50
C GLU A 767 6.35 43.16 12.99
N GLU A 768 6.97 42.22 12.26
CA GLU A 768 6.26 41.03 11.78
C GLU A 768 5.69 40.21 12.95
N PHE A 769 6.42 40.10 14.05
CA PHE A 769 5.96 39.42 15.25
C PHE A 769 4.86 40.19 15.98
N ALA A 770 4.93 41.52 16.06
CA ALA A 770 3.86 42.38 16.59
C ALA A 770 2.58 42.22 15.76
N LYS A 771 2.67 42.36 14.43
CA LYS A 771 1.57 42.15 13.48
C LYS A 771 0.97 40.73 13.62
N LYS A 772 1.79 39.69 13.77
CA LYS A 772 1.34 38.30 14.03
C LYS A 772 0.73 38.12 15.42
N LYS A 773 1.24 38.82 16.45
CA LYS A 773 0.73 38.79 17.83
C LYS A 773 -0.64 39.47 17.92
N GLU A 774 -0.82 40.63 17.28
CA GLU A 774 -2.12 41.30 17.18
C GLU A 774 -3.17 40.46 16.45
N LEU A 775 -2.80 39.86 15.32
CA LEU A 775 -3.69 38.93 14.58
C LEU A 775 -4.04 37.70 15.42
N ALA A 776 -3.10 37.19 16.23
CA ALA A 776 -3.38 36.10 17.17
C ALA A 776 -4.26 36.55 18.35
N GLN A 777 -4.08 37.77 18.87
CA GLN A 777 -4.92 38.32 19.94
C GLN A 777 -6.36 38.52 19.45
N LYS A 778 -6.56 39.13 18.27
CA LYS A 778 -7.87 39.29 17.62
C LYS A 778 -8.57 37.94 17.42
N LYS A 779 -7.86 36.93 16.89
CA LYS A 779 -8.41 35.56 16.76
C LYS A 779 -8.73 34.90 18.11
N MET A 780 -7.91 35.10 19.13
CA MET A 780 -8.18 34.60 20.49
C MET A 780 -9.37 35.31 21.14
N GLU A 781 -9.64 36.57 20.80
CA GLU A 781 -10.80 37.32 21.26
C GLU A 781 -12.07 36.88 20.52
N GLU A 782 -12.00 36.68 19.21
CA GLU A 782 -13.06 36.04 18.42
C GLU A 782 -13.42 34.62 18.90
N GLU A 783 -12.42 33.78 19.23
CA GLU A 783 -12.72 32.46 19.80
C GLU A 783 -13.27 32.54 21.22
N LYS A 784 -12.83 33.51 22.03
CA LYS A 784 -13.41 33.76 23.37
C LYS A 784 -14.86 34.23 23.28
N THR A 785 -15.22 35.11 22.34
CA THR A 785 -16.61 35.56 22.17
C THR A 785 -17.48 34.44 21.60
N LYS A 786 -17.01 33.70 20.58
CA LYS A 786 -17.68 32.49 20.05
C LYS A 786 -17.91 31.44 21.15
N ARG A 787 -16.92 31.19 22.02
CA ARG A 787 -17.08 30.30 23.20
C ARG A 787 -18.04 30.83 24.25
N ARG A 788 -18.01 32.14 24.56
CA ARG A 788 -18.97 32.74 25.51
C ARG A 788 -20.40 32.59 25.00
N ALA A 789 -20.66 32.89 23.73
CA ALA A 789 -21.96 32.69 23.10
C ALA A 789 -22.42 31.21 23.13
N ALA A 790 -21.51 30.27 22.83
CA ALA A 790 -21.82 28.84 22.88
C ALA A 790 -22.12 28.34 24.31
N VAL A 791 -21.40 28.83 25.32
CA VAL A 791 -21.64 28.47 26.73
C VAL A 791 -22.91 29.11 27.28
N LEU A 792 -23.28 30.31 26.83
CA LEU A 792 -24.57 30.93 27.17
C LEU A 792 -25.73 30.11 26.60
N LYS A 793 -25.70 29.79 25.29
CA LYS A 793 -26.72 28.92 24.67
C LYS A 793 -26.81 27.54 25.33
N ALA A 794 -25.67 26.91 25.61
CA ALA A 794 -25.67 25.62 26.32
C ALA A 794 -26.30 25.72 27.72
N ARG A 795 -26.13 26.85 28.44
CA ARG A 795 -26.79 27.09 29.73
C ARG A 795 -28.28 27.42 29.61
N GLU A 796 -28.70 28.03 28.51
CA GLU A 796 -30.12 28.27 28.20
C GLU A 796 -30.82 26.94 27.88
N GLU A 797 -30.19 26.08 27.08
CA GLU A 797 -30.66 24.71 26.78
C GLU A 797 -30.62 23.79 28.02
N GLU A 798 -29.60 23.89 28.87
CA GLU A 798 -29.48 23.13 30.13
C GLU A 798 -30.53 23.58 31.16
N ARG A 799 -30.79 24.89 31.27
CA ARG A 799 -31.89 25.42 32.09
C ARG A 799 -33.25 24.92 31.63
N GLN A 800 -33.54 24.96 30.33
CA GLN A 800 -34.84 24.51 29.80
C GLN A 800 -35.10 23.05 30.14
N ARG A 801 -34.08 22.18 30.04
CA ARG A 801 -34.18 20.77 30.44
C ARG A 801 -34.40 20.59 31.94
N LEU A 802 -33.71 21.36 32.79
CA LEU A 802 -33.91 21.31 34.23
C LEU A 802 -35.29 21.85 34.64
N GLU A 803 -35.82 22.85 33.92
CA GLU A 803 -37.17 23.39 34.10
C GLU A 803 -38.25 22.38 33.63
N GLU A 804 -37.95 21.51 32.65
CA GLU A 804 -38.79 20.37 32.25
C GLU A 804 -38.68 19.17 33.23
N GLU A 805 -37.47 18.81 33.66
CA GLU A 805 -37.21 17.70 34.60
C GLU A 805 -37.76 18.00 36.01
N GLU A 806 -37.65 19.24 36.51
CA GLU A 806 -38.28 19.62 37.78
C GLU A 806 -39.80 19.56 37.73
N ARG A 807 -40.45 19.82 36.59
CA ARG A 807 -41.90 19.66 36.46
C ARG A 807 -42.32 18.20 36.61
N ILE A 808 -41.71 17.31 35.84
CA ILE A 808 -41.97 15.87 35.89
C ILE A 808 -41.70 15.32 37.30
N ARG A 809 -40.64 15.79 37.96
CA ARG A 809 -40.29 15.37 39.32
C ARG A 809 -41.26 15.88 40.38
N ARG A 810 -41.77 17.11 40.28
CA ARG A 810 -42.79 17.64 41.21
C ARG A 810 -44.12 16.89 41.07
N GLU A 811 -44.50 16.56 39.83
CA GLU A 811 -45.67 15.74 39.53
C GLU A 811 -45.53 14.34 40.19
N GLN A 812 -44.34 13.72 40.17
CA GLN A 812 -44.06 12.44 40.86
C GLN A 812 -43.98 12.56 42.40
N GLU A 813 -43.30 13.58 42.94
CA GLU A 813 -43.20 13.80 44.38
C GLU A 813 -44.55 14.19 45.02
N GLU A 814 -45.57 14.59 44.25
CA GLU A 814 -46.95 14.74 44.73
C GLU A 814 -47.80 13.46 44.68
N GLU A 815 -47.38 12.43 43.95
CA GLU A 815 -48.01 11.09 44.01
C GLU A 815 -47.39 10.26 45.15
N GLU A 816 -46.06 10.23 45.28
CA GLU A 816 -45.37 9.44 46.31
C GLU A 816 -45.73 9.89 47.74
N ARG A 817 -45.86 11.20 47.99
CA ARG A 817 -46.24 11.72 49.32
C ARG A 817 -47.64 11.28 49.77
N ARG A 818 -48.58 11.06 48.85
CA ARG A 818 -49.93 10.55 49.20
C ARG A 818 -49.86 9.10 49.69
N LEU A 819 -49.05 8.27 49.02
CA LEU A 819 -48.82 6.88 49.46
C LEU A 819 -48.05 6.79 50.78
N GLU A 820 -47.12 7.71 51.06
CA GLU A 820 -46.42 7.71 52.34
C GLU A 820 -47.29 8.18 53.52
N GLU A 821 -48.19 9.14 53.31
CA GLU A 821 -49.11 9.60 54.36
C GLU A 821 -50.11 8.52 54.78
N GLU A 822 -50.68 7.75 53.84
CA GLU A 822 -51.52 6.58 54.16
C GLU A 822 -50.75 5.52 54.96
N ARG A 823 -49.53 5.19 54.55
CA ARG A 823 -48.74 4.12 55.20
C ARG A 823 -48.27 4.46 56.60
N ARG A 824 -47.87 5.72 56.86
CA ARG A 824 -47.42 6.15 58.20
C ARG A 824 -48.57 6.10 59.22
N ALA A 825 -49.80 6.38 58.80
CA ALA A 825 -50.99 6.30 59.64
C ALA A 825 -51.34 4.87 60.10
N GLU A 826 -50.96 3.84 59.34
CA GLU A 826 -51.08 2.44 59.78
C GLU A 826 -49.95 2.04 60.75
N GLU A 827 -48.70 2.43 60.46
CA GLU A 827 -47.53 2.07 61.25
C GLU A 827 -47.55 2.70 62.67
N GLU A 828 -48.00 3.96 62.83
CA GLU A 828 -48.14 4.60 64.16
C GLU A 828 -49.19 3.93 65.06
N ARG A 829 -50.26 3.36 64.48
CA ARG A 829 -51.31 2.69 65.26
C ARG A 829 -50.84 1.38 65.89
N ILE A 830 -49.86 0.70 65.29
CA ILE A 830 -49.33 -0.58 65.78
C ILE A 830 -48.27 -0.34 66.86
N ALA A 831 -47.40 0.65 66.68
CA ALA A 831 -46.34 0.98 67.64
C ALA A 831 -46.87 1.38 69.03
N ALA A 832 -48.03 2.04 69.09
CA ALA A 832 -48.66 2.46 70.34
C ALA A 832 -49.12 1.28 71.24
N GLU A 833 -49.42 0.12 70.66
CA GLU A 833 -49.91 -1.06 71.39
C GLU A 833 -48.75 -1.88 72.01
N GLU A 834 -47.57 -1.91 71.37
CA GLU A 834 -46.41 -2.66 71.86
C GLU A 834 -45.67 -2.01 73.04
N GLU A 835 -45.53 -0.67 73.09
CA GLU A 835 -44.81 -0.01 74.19
C GLU A 835 -45.56 -0.11 75.53
N ALA A 836 -46.90 -0.11 75.52
CA ALA A 836 -47.72 -0.31 76.72
C ALA A 836 -47.44 -1.67 77.39
N ALA A 837 -47.23 -2.72 76.60
CA ALA A 837 -46.89 -4.05 77.10
C ALA A 837 -45.48 -4.12 77.73
N ARG A 838 -44.52 -3.33 77.23
CA ARG A 838 -43.13 -3.31 77.74
C ARG A 838 -43.02 -2.74 79.15
N VAL A 839 -43.75 -1.68 79.48
CA VAL A 839 -43.69 -1.03 80.81
C VAL A 839 -44.14 -1.97 81.92
N ALA A 840 -45.18 -2.79 81.68
CA ALA A 840 -45.69 -3.75 82.65
C ALA A 840 -44.74 -4.94 82.93
N ALA A 841 -43.81 -5.23 82.01
CA ALA A 841 -42.86 -6.33 82.13
C ALA A 841 -41.60 -5.98 82.96
N GLU A 842 -41.24 -4.69 83.05
CA GLU A 842 -40.02 -4.28 83.77
C GLU A 842 -40.21 -4.22 85.29
N GLN A 843 -41.40 -3.80 85.75
CA GLN A 843 -41.70 -3.67 87.19
C GLN A 843 -41.56 -5.00 87.94
N LYS A 844 -42.09 -6.09 87.38
CA LYS A 844 -42.11 -7.42 88.02
C LYS A 844 -40.71 -8.03 88.24
N LYS A 845 -39.71 -7.67 87.43
CA LYS A 845 -38.35 -8.23 87.55
C LYS A 845 -37.60 -7.70 88.77
N ARG A 846 -37.89 -6.48 89.21
CA ARG A 846 -37.17 -5.83 90.33
C ARG A 846 -37.59 -6.40 91.68
N GLU A 847 -38.87 -6.77 91.86
CA GLU A 847 -39.38 -7.41 93.08
C GLU A 847 -38.79 -8.80 93.34
N GLU A 848 -38.35 -9.52 92.30
CA GLU A 848 -37.72 -10.84 92.43
C GLU A 848 -36.26 -10.72 92.86
N GLU A 849 -35.53 -9.70 92.39
CA GLU A 849 -34.13 -9.45 92.77
C GLU A 849 -34.00 -9.16 94.28
N GLU A 850 -34.88 -8.32 94.85
CA GLU A 850 -34.89 -7.98 96.28
C GLU A 850 -35.01 -9.22 97.18
N ARG A 851 -35.80 -10.21 96.77
CA ARG A 851 -35.99 -11.46 97.53
C ARG A 851 -34.74 -12.34 97.53
N THR A 852 -33.92 -12.30 96.49
CA THR A 852 -32.62 -12.99 96.46
C THR A 852 -31.55 -12.29 97.32
N VAL A 853 -31.64 -10.96 97.46
CA VAL A 853 -30.76 -10.17 98.33
C VAL A 853 -31.00 -10.51 99.80
N ALA A 854 -32.26 -10.66 100.22
CA ALA A 854 -32.61 -11.06 101.59
C ALA A 854 -31.96 -12.39 102.02
N LEU A 855 -32.00 -13.42 101.16
CA LEU A 855 -31.47 -14.75 101.45
C LEU A 855 -29.93 -14.86 101.33
N ARG A 856 -29.25 -13.78 100.91
CA ARG A 856 -27.79 -13.64 100.96
C ARG A 856 -27.33 -12.86 102.20
N LYS A 857 -28.07 -11.83 102.64
CA LYS A 857 -27.74 -11.02 103.83
C LYS A 857 -27.60 -11.84 105.12
N GLN A 858 -28.45 -12.85 105.35
CA GLN A 858 -28.31 -13.77 106.48
C GLN A 858 -26.99 -14.60 106.45
N ARG A 859 -26.33 -14.69 105.29
CA ARG A 859 -25.00 -15.32 105.13
C ARG A 859 -23.84 -14.32 105.26
N GLU A 860 -24.13 -13.03 105.29
CA GLU A 860 -23.16 -11.97 105.58
C GLU A 860 -22.98 -11.80 107.10
N GLU A 861 -24.04 -12.00 107.90
CA GLU A 861 -24.01 -11.86 109.37
C GLU A 861 -23.04 -12.85 110.05
N GLU A 862 -23.05 -14.15 109.68
CA GLU A 862 -22.05 -15.12 110.17
C GLU A 862 -20.61 -14.73 109.80
N ARG A 863 -20.40 -14.23 108.58
CA ARG A 863 -19.07 -13.77 108.15
C ARG A 863 -18.67 -12.44 108.78
N GLN A 864 -19.62 -11.65 109.29
CA GLN A 864 -19.32 -10.40 109.98
C GLN A 864 -18.77 -10.60 111.39
N GLN A 865 -19.07 -11.73 112.05
CA GLN A 865 -18.36 -12.11 113.29
C GLN A 865 -16.86 -12.39 113.05
N ALA A 866 -16.48 -12.83 111.84
CA ALA A 866 -15.09 -12.91 111.42
C ALA A 866 -14.50 -11.55 110.93
N LEU A 867 -15.33 -10.54 110.66
CA LEU A 867 -14.86 -9.21 110.26
C LEU A 867 -14.49 -8.32 111.45
N GLU A 868 -15.11 -8.46 112.63
CA GLU A 868 -14.75 -7.62 113.79
C GLU A 868 -13.27 -7.76 114.19
N THR A 869 -12.73 -8.97 114.16
CA THR A 869 -11.33 -9.24 114.54
C THR A 869 -10.33 -8.71 113.49
N ALA A 870 -10.67 -8.81 112.20
CA ALA A 870 -9.82 -8.30 111.11
C ALA A 870 -9.89 -6.76 110.96
N ARG A 871 -11.10 -6.20 111.03
CA ARG A 871 -11.36 -4.75 110.84
C ARG A 871 -10.60 -3.89 111.84
N ARG A 872 -10.47 -4.36 113.09
CA ARG A 872 -9.81 -3.63 114.20
C ARG A 872 -8.29 -3.41 114.03
N GLN A 873 -7.66 -4.02 113.02
CA GLN A 873 -6.27 -3.71 112.64
C GLN A 873 -6.16 -2.88 111.36
N GLN A 874 -6.96 -3.14 110.33
CA GLN A 874 -6.92 -2.36 109.09
C GLN A 874 -7.53 -0.94 109.24
N GLN A 875 -8.32 -0.70 110.29
CA GLN A 875 -8.64 0.67 110.76
C GLN A 875 -7.44 1.48 111.30
N ARG A 876 -6.20 1.00 111.14
CA ARG A 876 -4.97 1.81 111.32
C ARG A 876 -4.40 2.36 110.01
N GLU A 877 -4.86 1.81 108.88
CA GLU A 877 -4.59 2.31 107.53
C GLU A 877 -5.87 2.86 106.87
N GLU A 878 -6.90 3.09 107.71
CA GLU A 878 -7.87 4.16 107.55
C GLU A 878 -7.21 5.41 106.97
N GLU A 879 -7.78 5.93 105.88
CA GLU A 879 -8.43 7.25 105.77
C GLU A 879 -7.58 8.54 106.03
N ALA A 880 -6.45 8.43 106.72
CA ALA A 880 -5.47 9.46 107.04
C ALA A 880 -4.53 9.80 105.86
N LEU A 881 -4.55 8.99 104.79
CA LEU A 881 -4.09 9.38 103.44
C LEU A 881 -5.26 9.51 102.45
N ARG A 882 -6.29 10.23 102.90
CA ARG A 882 -6.58 11.60 102.41
C ARG A 882 -6.96 11.74 100.92
N ARG A 883 -8.14 12.29 100.60
CA ARG A 883 -8.71 13.52 101.21
C ARG A 883 -7.69 14.70 101.26
N GLN A 884 -6.66 14.65 100.40
CA GLN A 884 -5.71 15.74 100.04
C GLN A 884 -5.34 15.70 98.55
N ALA A 885 -5.56 14.57 97.85
CA ALA A 885 -5.89 14.57 96.41
C ALA A 885 -7.29 15.17 96.13
N GLU A 886 -8.01 15.52 97.20
CA GLU A 886 -8.92 16.67 97.29
C GLU A 886 -8.44 17.90 96.51
N ARG A 887 -9.34 18.87 96.28
CA ARG A 887 -9.03 20.30 96.06
C ARG A 887 -8.15 20.69 94.86
N LYS A 888 -7.60 19.78 94.05
CA LYS A 888 -7.09 20.07 92.69
C LYS A 888 -7.99 19.62 91.54
N ALA A 889 -9.22 19.26 91.89
CA ALA A 889 -10.39 19.75 91.15
C ALA A 889 -10.60 21.26 91.42
N ALA A 890 -9.63 22.09 91.01
CA ALA A 890 -9.64 23.55 91.03
C ALA A 890 -8.44 24.08 90.22
N GLN A 891 -8.58 25.26 89.59
CA GLN A 891 -7.56 25.94 88.77
C GLN A 891 -7.21 25.16 87.48
N SER A 892 -7.58 25.53 86.26
CA SER A 892 -7.85 26.85 85.66
C SER A 892 -6.66 27.84 85.71
N ALA A 893 -6.47 28.56 84.60
CA ALA A 893 -5.44 29.58 84.33
C ALA A 893 -3.96 29.15 84.07
N GLN A 894 -3.54 29.41 82.83
CA GLN A 894 -2.36 30.24 82.46
C GLN A 894 -0.94 29.91 82.96
N ALA A 895 -0.11 29.44 82.00
CA ALA A 895 1.21 30.02 81.70
C ALA A 895 2.35 29.87 82.77
N PRO A 896 3.52 30.52 82.62
CA PRO A 896 4.57 30.03 81.72
C PRO A 896 6.00 29.91 82.29
N ALA A 897 6.84 29.12 81.60
CA ALA A 897 8.32 29.22 81.61
C ALA A 897 9.04 28.87 82.96
N PRO A 898 10.37 29.07 83.11
CA PRO A 898 11.40 28.23 82.49
C PRO A 898 12.54 27.75 83.45
N ARG A 899 13.53 27.04 82.86
CA ARG A 899 14.90 26.74 83.35
C ARG A 899 15.14 25.56 84.32
N ALA A 900 16.10 24.75 83.88
CA ALA A 900 16.96 23.75 84.54
C ALA A 900 17.90 24.35 85.64
N PRO A 901 18.92 23.64 86.18
CA PRO A 901 19.35 22.22 86.12
C PRO A 901 19.63 21.68 87.58
N PRO A 902 20.77 21.05 87.99
CA PRO A 902 21.69 20.01 87.43
C PRO A 902 21.93 18.79 88.40
N ALA A 903 22.91 17.91 88.08
CA ALA A 903 23.73 17.09 89.01
C ALA A 903 23.01 15.91 89.75
N ARG A 904 23.63 14.83 90.29
CA ARG A 904 24.99 14.19 90.33
C ARG A 904 24.85 12.79 91.01
N GLU A 905 25.74 11.78 90.96
CA GLU A 905 26.91 11.40 90.13
C GLU A 905 27.23 9.87 90.33
N GLU A 906 28.06 9.28 89.45
CA GLU A 906 29.16 8.26 89.60
C GLU A 906 29.40 7.42 90.90
N PRO A 907 30.15 6.27 90.89
CA PRO A 907 30.81 5.57 89.76
C PRO A 907 30.66 4.00 89.69
N SER A 908 31.14 3.41 88.58
CA SER A 908 32.11 2.26 88.52
C SER A 908 31.80 1.06 87.59
N VAL A 909 32.89 0.41 87.14
CA VAL A 909 33.03 -0.91 86.47
C VAL A 909 32.75 -1.07 84.94
N TRP A 910 33.78 -0.69 84.16
CA TRP A 910 34.36 -1.39 82.98
C TRP A 910 33.74 -1.39 81.54
N ARG A 911 34.61 -0.96 80.60
CA ARG A 911 34.77 -1.34 79.17
C ARG A 911 33.88 -0.72 78.06
N ARG A 912 34.27 0.54 77.77
CA ARG A 912 34.70 1.07 76.44
C ARG A 912 33.62 1.49 75.41
N PRO A 913 33.98 2.39 74.45
CA PRO A 913 33.08 3.44 73.96
C PRO A 913 32.54 3.20 72.52
N GLY A 914 31.60 4.02 72.02
CA GLY A 914 30.82 5.04 72.73
C GLY A 914 30.45 6.29 71.92
N VAL A 915 29.18 6.34 71.48
CA VAL A 915 28.33 7.54 71.28
C VAL A 915 28.74 8.61 70.22
N PRO A 916 27.84 9.50 69.73
CA PRO A 916 27.69 9.66 68.27
C PRO A 916 27.50 11.11 67.75
N SER A 917 27.08 11.20 66.48
CA SER A 917 26.31 12.30 65.86
C SER A 917 27.03 13.63 65.59
N ALA A 918 27.38 13.86 64.32
CA ALA A 918 27.53 15.19 63.76
C ALA A 918 27.19 15.24 62.26
N ARG A 919 26.39 16.24 61.89
CA ARG A 919 26.41 17.04 60.63
C ARG A 919 26.51 16.33 59.27
N ALA A 920 25.43 16.54 58.50
CA ALA A 920 25.39 17.23 57.19
C ALA A 920 26.55 17.08 56.19
N GLY A 921 26.19 16.72 54.95
CA GLY A 921 26.85 17.25 53.74
C GLY A 921 27.21 16.22 52.67
N VAL A 922 26.52 16.29 51.54
CA VAL A 922 26.99 16.04 50.15
C VAL A 922 27.88 14.80 49.88
N GLU A 923 27.37 13.82 49.13
CA GLU A 923 27.87 13.45 47.79
C GLU A 923 27.01 12.34 47.13
N ILE A 924 27.22 12.11 45.82
CA ILE A 924 26.44 11.26 44.89
C ILE A 924 27.50 10.52 44.03
N PRO A 925 27.49 9.18 43.80
CA PRO A 925 26.53 8.49 42.91
C PRO A 925 26.41 6.95 43.20
N PRO A 926 26.07 6.03 42.25
CA PRO A 926 25.41 6.11 40.94
C PRO A 926 24.22 5.11 40.75
N ARG A 927 23.67 5.11 39.52
CA ARG A 927 22.87 4.04 38.84
C ARG A 927 21.44 3.75 39.35
N SER A 928 20.49 4.16 38.52
CA SER A 928 19.09 3.71 38.48
C SER A 928 18.85 2.67 37.37
N GLU A 929 18.09 1.62 37.66
CA GLU A 929 17.34 0.86 36.64
C GLU A 929 15.82 1.10 36.78
N SER A 930 15.06 0.73 35.75
CA SER A 930 13.64 1.09 35.60
C SER A 930 12.70 0.31 36.54
N PRO A 931 11.51 0.86 36.84
CA PRO A 931 10.32 0.27 36.21
C PRO A 931 9.31 1.29 35.64
N ALA A 932 8.24 0.76 35.03
CA ALA A 932 7.22 1.47 34.25
C ALA A 932 6.02 1.96 35.11
N PRO A 933 5.03 2.72 34.55
CA PRO A 933 4.37 3.81 35.30
C PRO A 933 2.90 3.58 35.71
N ALA A 934 2.40 4.41 36.63
CA ALA A 934 0.97 4.64 36.87
C ALA A 934 0.68 6.05 37.43
N ALA A 935 -0.44 6.65 36.99
CA ALA A 935 -1.05 7.93 37.43
C ALA A 935 -0.22 9.24 37.28
N GLY A 936 -0.81 10.40 37.02
CA GLY A 936 -2.19 10.71 36.61
C GLY A 936 -2.59 12.18 36.89
N LYS A 937 -3.60 12.71 36.15
CA LYS A 937 -4.26 14.05 36.32
C LYS A 937 -3.35 15.26 35.95
N TYR A 938 -3.82 16.41 35.42
CA TYR A 938 -5.11 16.82 34.84
C TYR A 938 -4.92 17.96 33.77
N ARG A 939 -6.01 18.40 33.13
CA ARG A 939 -6.17 19.46 32.09
C ARG A 939 -6.11 20.91 32.65
N PRO A 940 -6.23 22.03 31.86
CA PRO A 940 -6.60 22.20 30.43
C PRO A 940 -5.65 23.13 29.59
N GLY A 941 -5.86 23.42 28.29
CA GLY A 941 -6.78 22.86 27.27
C GLY A 941 -7.20 23.86 26.15
N ALA A 942 -7.76 23.34 25.05
CA ALA A 942 -8.24 24.03 23.81
C ALA A 942 -7.15 24.46 22.80
N LEU A 943 -7.29 24.36 21.47
CA LEU A 943 -8.29 23.77 20.53
C LEU A 943 -7.50 23.33 19.25
N GLY A 944 -8.01 22.79 18.13
CA GLY A 944 -9.33 22.42 17.57
C GLY A 944 -9.15 22.14 16.04
N GLY A 945 -10.03 21.45 15.29
CA GLY A 945 -11.26 20.70 15.57
C GLY A 945 -11.70 19.87 14.33
N ALA A 946 -12.83 19.14 14.44
CA ALA A 946 -13.39 18.18 13.45
C ALA A 946 -12.55 16.89 13.17
N GLY A 947 -13.15 15.71 12.94
CA GLY A 947 -14.55 15.31 13.11
C GLY A 947 -14.82 13.91 12.51
N GLY A 948 -15.29 12.94 13.32
CA GLY A 948 -15.62 11.59 12.84
C GLY A 948 -16.02 10.62 13.97
N GLY A 949 -17.28 10.15 13.96
CA GLY A 949 -17.91 9.46 15.10
C GLY A 949 -17.74 7.94 15.14
N TRP A 950 -17.71 7.38 16.35
CA TRP A 950 -17.42 5.96 16.63
C TRP A 950 -18.46 4.97 16.04
N ARG A 951 -19.75 5.37 15.99
CA ARG A 951 -20.85 4.53 15.46
C ARG A 951 -20.68 4.08 13.99
N ALA A 952 -19.86 4.78 13.19
CA ALA A 952 -19.54 4.36 11.83
C ALA A 952 -18.58 3.14 11.77
N ARG A 953 -17.97 2.74 12.90
CA ARG A 953 -16.96 1.67 12.97
C ARG A 953 -17.54 0.29 13.30
N ASP A 954 -18.66 0.23 14.01
CA ASP A 954 -19.29 -1.05 14.40
C ASP A 954 -20.15 -1.65 13.28
N ALA A 955 -20.78 -0.81 12.44
CA ALA A 955 -21.51 -1.26 11.25
C ALA A 955 -20.62 -2.05 10.27
N ALA A 956 -19.33 -1.72 10.20
CA ALA A 956 -18.33 -2.43 9.39
C ALA A 956 -17.90 -3.79 9.97
N LYS A 957 -18.41 -4.18 11.15
CA LYS A 957 -17.94 -5.36 11.90
C LYS A 957 -18.97 -6.50 12.01
N GLN A 958 -20.17 -6.33 11.44
CA GLN A 958 -21.26 -7.32 11.48
C GLN A 958 -21.51 -8.05 10.15
N GLN A 959 -20.76 -7.77 9.08
CA GLN A 959 -20.87 -8.45 7.77
C GLN A 959 -19.77 -9.51 7.53
N GLY A 960 -19.29 -10.19 8.57
CA GLY A 960 -18.27 -11.24 8.46
C GLY A 960 -18.51 -12.38 9.44
N GLY A 961 -19.33 -13.36 9.08
CA GLY A 961 -19.61 -14.54 9.90
C GLY A 961 -20.27 -15.70 9.15
N ALA A 962 -19.92 -16.91 9.57
CA ALA A 962 -20.41 -18.23 9.13
C ALA A 962 -20.09 -18.68 7.67
N GLY A 963 -19.49 -19.87 7.55
CA GLY A 963 -19.06 -20.49 6.30
C GLY A 963 -17.96 -21.52 6.55
N ASP A 964 -18.33 -22.66 7.14
CA ASP A 964 -17.44 -23.65 7.77
C ASP A 964 -17.03 -24.83 6.84
N ALA A 965 -16.18 -25.72 7.38
CA ALA A 965 -15.84 -27.08 6.95
C ALA A 965 -14.73 -27.26 5.89
N THR A 966 -13.51 -27.53 6.38
CA THR A 966 -12.48 -28.30 5.67
C THR A 966 -12.18 -29.62 6.41
N PRO A 967 -12.26 -30.80 5.77
CA PRO A 967 -11.82 -32.07 6.37
C PRO A 967 -10.28 -32.21 6.40
N VAL A 968 -9.80 -33.30 7.01
CA VAL A 968 -8.43 -33.41 7.56
C VAL A 968 -7.69 -34.67 7.08
N ARG A 969 -6.35 -34.57 6.92
CA ARG A 969 -5.36 -35.66 6.61
C ARG A 969 -5.40 -36.16 5.14
N SER A 970 -4.36 -36.83 4.63
CA SER A 970 -3.19 -37.50 5.27
C SER A 970 -1.83 -37.15 4.63
N ALA A 971 -0.74 -37.76 5.13
CA ALA A 971 0.63 -37.59 4.64
C ALA A 971 1.45 -38.89 4.80
N SER A 972 2.58 -38.99 4.06
CA SER A 972 3.55 -40.10 4.00
C SER A 972 3.08 -41.38 3.27
N PRO A 973 3.99 -42.25 2.74
CA PRO A 973 5.46 -42.13 2.60
C PRO A 973 5.97 -42.30 1.13
N ALA A 974 7.30 -42.28 0.92
CA ALA A 974 7.98 -42.78 -0.30
C ALA A 974 8.28 -44.30 -0.19
N PRO A 975 8.69 -45.01 -1.27
CA PRO A 975 10.14 -45.19 -1.56
C PRO A 975 10.47 -45.26 -3.11
N PRO A 976 11.47 -45.99 -3.68
CA PRO A 976 12.55 -45.30 -4.44
C PRO A 976 13.02 -45.90 -5.80
N SER A 977 14.03 -45.24 -6.41
CA SER A 977 15.04 -45.78 -7.37
C SER A 977 14.65 -46.08 -8.83
N PRO A 978 15.61 -46.14 -9.81
CA PRO A 978 16.93 -45.50 -9.88
C PRO A 978 17.31 -44.87 -11.27
N ALA A 979 18.47 -44.18 -11.29
CA ALA A 979 19.43 -44.02 -12.40
C ALA A 979 19.04 -43.45 -13.79
N SER A 980 19.65 -42.31 -14.13
CA SER A 980 20.62 -42.28 -15.25
C SER A 980 21.65 -41.15 -15.03
N THR A 981 22.87 -41.31 -15.52
CA THR A 981 23.99 -40.38 -15.32
C THR A 981 24.29 -39.55 -16.58
N ARG A 982 24.58 -38.27 -16.40
CA ARG A 982 25.39 -37.49 -17.34
C ARG A 982 26.06 -36.32 -16.61
N GLU A 983 27.38 -36.30 -16.63
CA GLU A 983 28.19 -35.21 -16.08
C GLU A 983 28.46 -34.18 -17.18
N GLU A 984 28.17 -32.91 -16.90
CA GLU A 984 28.79 -31.76 -17.58
C GLU A 984 29.17 -30.71 -16.53
N ALA A 985 30.34 -30.08 -16.71
CA ALA A 985 30.98 -29.31 -15.66
C ALA A 985 30.33 -27.94 -15.39
N PRO A 986 30.23 -27.50 -14.12
CA PRO A 986 29.76 -26.16 -13.79
C PRO A 986 30.82 -25.11 -14.18
N LYS A 987 30.43 -24.15 -15.02
CA LYS A 987 31.23 -22.96 -15.30
C LYS A 987 31.27 -22.06 -14.06
N GLU A 988 32.42 -21.47 -13.75
CA GLU A 988 32.54 -20.49 -12.68
C GLU A 988 31.74 -19.22 -13.04
N GLY A 989 30.65 -18.97 -12.32
CA GLY A 989 29.80 -17.80 -12.47
C GLY A 989 30.20 -16.70 -11.49
N ASP A 990 30.51 -15.50 -12.01
CA ASP A 990 31.06 -14.41 -11.21
C ASP A 990 30.09 -13.92 -10.11
N GLY A 991 30.64 -13.72 -8.91
CA GLY A 991 29.91 -13.63 -7.64
C GLY A 991 29.40 -12.23 -7.27
N PHE A 992 28.92 -11.44 -8.24
CA PHE A 992 28.59 -10.02 -8.02
C PHE A 992 27.09 -9.74 -7.79
N GLN A 993 26.59 -9.98 -6.58
CA GLN A 993 25.28 -9.49 -6.17
C GLN A 993 25.32 -7.98 -5.87
N THR A 994 24.54 -7.20 -6.62
CA THR A 994 24.40 -5.75 -6.44
C THR A 994 23.61 -5.42 -5.17
N VAL A 995 24.26 -4.78 -4.20
CA VAL A 995 23.61 -4.33 -2.96
C VAL A 995 22.75 -3.10 -3.23
N GLU A 996 21.47 -3.16 -2.82
CA GLU A 996 20.54 -2.04 -2.94
C GLU A 996 21.03 -0.79 -2.20
N LYS A 997 21.11 0.35 -2.89
CA LYS A 997 21.43 1.65 -2.29
C LYS A 997 20.27 2.17 -1.45
N LYS A 998 20.25 1.83 -0.15
CA LYS A 998 19.38 2.50 0.83
C LYS A 998 19.74 3.98 0.95
N VAL A 999 18.89 4.84 0.39
CA VAL A 999 19.04 6.30 0.40
C VAL A 999 18.95 6.82 1.84
N TRP A 1000 20.04 7.43 2.31
CA TRP A 1000 20.11 8.03 3.65
C TRP A 1000 19.44 9.41 3.64
N ARG A 1001 18.17 9.49 4.07
CA ARG A 1001 17.46 10.77 4.20
C ARG A 1001 17.91 11.50 5.46
N SER A 1002 18.47 12.70 5.29
CA SER A 1002 18.97 13.56 6.37
C SER A 1002 17.83 14.25 7.15
N SER A 1003 17.32 13.58 8.18
CA SER A 1003 16.37 14.19 9.12
C SER A 1003 17.06 15.25 9.99
N ARG A 1004 16.83 16.53 9.68
CA ARG A 1004 17.25 17.65 10.54
C ARG A 1004 16.18 17.94 11.60
N LEU A 1005 16.43 17.48 12.83
CA LEU A 1005 15.93 18.12 14.05
C LEU A 1005 17.16 18.52 14.87
N GLN A 1006 17.34 19.82 15.17
CA GLN A 1006 16.74 20.45 16.34
C GLN A 1006 17.00 19.68 17.65
N ALA A 1007 18.24 19.76 18.14
CA ALA A 1007 18.50 19.73 19.58
C ALA A 1007 18.79 21.16 20.04
N ARG A 1008 17.99 21.69 20.97
CA ARG A 1008 18.24 22.95 21.67
C ARG A 1008 19.12 22.69 22.90
N LYS A 1009 19.96 23.68 23.23
CA LYS A 1009 20.45 24.05 24.58
C LYS A 1009 20.47 22.97 25.68
N ALA A 1010 21.66 22.66 26.18
CA ALA A 1010 21.88 22.26 27.57
C ALA A 1010 23.27 22.70 28.10
N ALA A 1011 23.79 23.82 27.57
CA ALA A 1011 24.87 24.67 28.06
C ALA A 1011 24.65 26.05 27.42
#